data_AF-A0A815E4G3-F1
#
_entry.id   AF-A0A815E4G3-F1
#
_cell.length_a   1.000
_cell.length_b   1.000
_cell.length_c   1.000
_cell.angle_alpha   90.00
_cell.angle_beta   90.00
_cell.angle_gamma   90.00
#
_symmetry.space_group_name_H-M   'P 1'
#
loop_
_entity.id
_entity.type
_entity.pdbx_description
1 polymer ?
#
loop_
_entity_poly.entity_id
_entity_poly.type
_entity_poly.pdbx_seq_one_letter_code
_entity_poly.pdbx_strand_id
1 'polypeptide(L)'
;MTKRISFVRGFRIPKEKDINEALGNDASFSNEFKRSFNSLPHPTSDLDWLANYKEKGQTYKRFLNECPFVNNNSSSQKYIYLTLLDNDNRLSLLNIDRLIDYTQRFFQMEIKLLPLFTNFNWNEKKKTWICTMKSKNDSTKDITLRTRYNSTSEHSQICVHNILNLLKTSLPNDARCLVAITLHDLYSDESDLFIAGLCYGNRSVAIFSFFRYDPRLEFSEEFWYDWKIKKIKSKLMSTIILLRSCRLLTHEIGHLLGIDHCIYYACLMNGSGHLEEDFSQPLFLCPIDLRKLLQLTNFDFIERYEQLLDFCIENQFKDDINILKKRIEILKNDKTMIQTKKNKDFDYELQQKSKRLKKKYRYYLDKSMLFRIVQNSFTSIIRQSSNFVRIFEVGPRDGLQNEKTQVSTSTKIEFINRLSQTGLKYIEVTSFVSPKWIPQMNDHVEVLAGIDRLPDICYSVLTPNIQGLNKVLSLGKKAANEVAIFSAASEIFSKKNINCSIEESFQRFNQVVKIAHEQNLPVRGSISCTVGCPYEGKIKPSQVVPLVEKLLDMGCYEVALADTIGVGTPKSIHELLKAIYANGISSNKLAIHCHDTYGQAIANIAQALEMGIRCIDSSVAGLGGCPYAKGATGNVATEDVLYLLHGLGYETGIDLNRLIDVSQFITNILKRDNMSKVTCAVLSKRQN
;
A
#
# COMPACT_ATOMS: atom_id res chain seq x y z
N MET A 1 -4.32 20.89 -16.62
CA MET A 1 -5.34 21.21 -15.60
C MET A 1 -6.40 20.12 -15.64
N THR A 2 -6.30 19.13 -14.75
CA THR A 2 -7.38 18.15 -14.55
C THR A 2 -8.59 18.89 -14.00
N LYS A 3 -9.72 18.77 -14.69
CA LYS A 3 -10.99 19.40 -14.31
C LYS A 3 -11.36 18.86 -12.92
N ARG A 4 -11.42 19.73 -11.91
CA ARG A 4 -11.78 19.33 -10.54
C ARG A 4 -13.24 18.87 -10.55
N ILE A 5 -13.47 17.58 -10.25
CA ILE A 5 -14.82 17.03 -10.16
C ILE A 5 -15.51 17.66 -8.96
N SER A 6 -16.72 18.13 -9.18
CA SER A 6 -17.51 18.80 -8.13
C SER A 6 -18.34 17.77 -7.38
N PHE A 7 -18.65 18.07 -6.12
CA PHE A 7 -19.68 17.33 -5.40
C PHE A 7 -21.03 17.44 -6.10
N VAL A 8 -21.88 16.46 -5.86
CA VAL A 8 -23.28 16.47 -6.25
C VAL A 8 -23.95 17.77 -5.80
N ARG A 9 -24.82 18.30 -6.65
CA ARG A 9 -25.46 19.59 -6.42
C ARG A 9 -26.11 19.66 -5.03
N GLY A 10 -25.64 20.60 -4.22
CA GLY A 10 -26.17 20.87 -2.88
C GLY A 10 -25.59 20.00 -1.77
N PHE A 11 -24.58 19.16 -2.06
CA PHE A 11 -23.69 18.63 -1.03
C PHE A 11 -22.59 19.64 -0.71
N ARG A 12 -22.17 19.69 0.56
CA ARG A 12 -21.00 20.44 1.02
C ARG A 12 -20.25 19.58 2.02
N ILE A 13 -18.93 19.70 2.04
CA ILE A 13 -18.12 19.06 3.08
C ILE A 13 -18.60 19.58 4.45
N PRO A 14 -18.88 18.68 5.42
CA PRO A 14 -19.32 19.09 6.74
C PRO A 14 -18.21 19.84 7.46
N LYS A 15 -18.60 20.92 8.13
CA LYS A 15 -17.73 21.70 9.00
C LYS A 15 -17.68 21.04 10.37
N GLU A 16 -16.73 21.45 11.20
CA GLU A 16 -16.58 20.95 12.57
C GLU A 16 -17.88 21.06 13.40
N LYS A 17 -18.67 22.12 13.19
CA LYS A 17 -20.00 22.26 13.82
C LYS A 17 -20.95 21.14 13.42
N ASP A 18 -21.03 20.81 12.12
CA ASP A 18 -21.91 19.74 11.62
C ASP A 18 -21.46 18.38 12.16
N ILE A 19 -20.15 18.15 12.26
CA ILE A 19 -19.56 16.92 12.81
C ILE A 19 -19.87 16.79 14.31
N ASN A 20 -19.69 17.84 15.09
CA ASN A 20 -19.98 17.83 16.53
C ASN A 20 -21.49 17.64 16.79
N GLU A 21 -22.35 18.27 15.99
CA GLU A 21 -23.80 18.06 16.04
C GLU A 21 -24.18 16.61 15.69
N ALA A 22 -23.54 16.04 14.67
CA ALA A 22 -23.77 14.66 14.27
C ALA A 22 -23.28 13.64 15.32
N LEU A 23 -22.19 13.94 16.02
CA LEU A 23 -21.66 13.11 17.10
C LEU A 23 -22.52 13.19 18.39
N GLY A 24 -23.10 14.37 18.67
CA GLY A 24 -23.89 14.65 19.88
C GLY A 24 -23.06 15.25 21.01
N ASN A 25 -23.75 15.94 21.94
CA ASN A 25 -23.15 16.79 22.99
C ASN A 25 -22.35 16.07 24.08
N ASP A 26 -22.41 14.74 24.16
CA ASP A 26 -21.61 13.99 25.13
C ASP A 26 -20.21 13.74 24.56
N ALA A 27 -19.22 14.37 25.19
CA ALA A 27 -17.80 14.35 24.84
C ALA A 27 -17.13 12.99 25.10
N SER A 28 -17.63 11.92 24.48
CA SER A 28 -17.05 10.59 24.65
C SER A 28 -15.65 10.48 24.01
N PHE A 29 -15.27 11.37 23.11
CA PHE A 29 -13.99 11.32 22.41
C PHE A 29 -13.24 12.65 22.52
N SER A 30 -11.96 12.60 22.88
CA SER A 30 -11.11 13.80 22.84
C SER A 30 -10.98 14.38 21.44
N ASN A 31 -10.65 15.66 21.40
CA ASN A 31 -10.34 16.36 20.15
C ASN A 31 -9.14 15.72 19.42
N GLU A 32 -8.17 15.21 20.17
CA GLU A 32 -7.03 14.49 19.60
C GLU A 32 -7.46 13.20 18.91
N PHE A 33 -8.31 12.40 19.57
CA PHE A 33 -8.86 11.20 18.95
C PHE A 33 -9.67 11.53 17.69
N LYS A 34 -10.54 12.54 17.73
CA LYS A 34 -11.33 12.98 16.55
C LYS A 34 -10.44 13.45 15.40
N ARG A 35 -9.32 14.13 15.67
CA ARG A 35 -8.35 14.59 14.66
C ARG A 35 -7.51 13.46 14.07
N SER A 36 -7.52 12.27 14.66
CA SER A 36 -6.84 11.08 14.11
C SER A 36 -7.58 10.42 12.93
N PHE A 37 -8.73 10.96 12.53
CA PHE A 37 -9.54 10.50 11.41
C PHE A 37 -9.46 11.48 10.25
N ASN A 38 -9.32 10.96 9.03
CA ASN A 38 -9.23 11.78 7.82
C ASN A 38 -10.61 12.38 7.50
N SER A 39 -10.61 13.61 6.98
CA SER A 39 -11.80 14.22 6.38
C SER A 39 -12.29 13.40 5.19
N LEU A 40 -13.54 13.63 4.77
CA LEU A 40 -14.04 13.06 3.53
C LEU A 40 -13.12 13.40 2.34
N PRO A 41 -12.84 12.45 1.44
CA PRO A 41 -12.11 12.71 0.22
C PRO A 41 -12.93 13.59 -0.73
N HIS A 42 -12.23 14.31 -1.62
CA HIS A 42 -12.87 14.98 -2.75
C HIS A 42 -13.20 13.95 -3.85
N PRO A 43 -14.30 14.14 -4.61
CA PRO A 43 -14.63 13.25 -5.70
C PRO A 43 -13.50 13.18 -6.73
N THR A 44 -13.17 11.97 -7.15
CA THR A 44 -12.06 11.73 -8.09
C THR A 44 -12.52 11.44 -9.51
N SER A 45 -13.79 11.11 -9.70
CA SER A 45 -14.42 10.82 -10.99
C SER A 45 -15.87 11.29 -11.04
N ASP A 46 -16.44 11.48 -12.22
CA ASP A 46 -17.88 11.76 -12.39
C ASP A 46 -18.77 10.57 -11.99
N LEU A 47 -18.20 9.38 -11.71
CA LEU A 47 -18.91 8.19 -11.23
C LEU A 47 -18.83 8.02 -9.70
N ASP A 48 -18.05 8.86 -9.03
CA ASP A 48 -17.90 8.88 -7.57
C ASP A 48 -19.24 9.11 -6.87
N TRP A 49 -19.50 8.41 -5.77
CA TRP A 49 -20.80 8.51 -5.10
C TRP A 49 -21.10 9.94 -4.63
N LEU A 50 -20.09 10.71 -4.20
CA LEU A 50 -20.26 12.08 -3.73
C LEU A 50 -20.38 13.08 -4.87
N ALA A 51 -20.05 12.68 -6.11
CA ALA A 51 -20.36 13.45 -7.32
C ALA A 51 -21.81 13.26 -7.78
N ASN A 52 -22.41 12.09 -7.52
CA ASN A 52 -23.71 11.69 -8.07
C ASN A 52 -24.87 11.67 -7.07
N TYR A 53 -24.62 11.29 -5.82
CA TYR A 53 -25.67 10.97 -4.85
C TYR A 53 -25.65 11.91 -3.66
N LYS A 54 -26.74 12.65 -3.48
CA LYS A 54 -26.90 13.53 -2.34
C LYS A 54 -27.45 12.77 -1.14
N GLU A 55 -26.56 12.32 -0.27
CA GLU A 55 -26.93 11.70 0.98
C GLU A 55 -27.05 12.71 2.14
N LYS A 56 -27.95 12.41 3.09
CA LYS A 56 -28.14 13.25 4.29
C LYS A 56 -27.20 12.86 5.44
N GLY A 57 -26.60 11.66 5.39
CA GLY A 57 -25.92 11.06 6.52
C GLY A 57 -26.87 10.71 7.67
N GLN A 58 -26.34 9.95 8.63
CA GLN A 58 -27.07 9.61 9.85
C GLN A 58 -26.30 10.13 11.06
N THR A 59 -26.90 11.08 11.77
CA THR A 59 -26.37 11.56 13.07
C THR A 59 -26.59 10.49 14.14
N TYR A 60 -25.83 10.56 15.24
CA TYR A 60 -26.04 9.67 16.38
C TYR A 60 -27.45 9.81 16.97
N LYS A 61 -27.99 11.04 17.07
CA LYS A 61 -29.39 11.27 17.51
C LYS A 61 -30.40 10.57 16.60
N ARG A 62 -30.23 10.67 15.28
CA ARG A 62 -31.10 10.01 14.30
C ARG A 62 -30.99 8.50 14.41
N PHE A 63 -29.78 7.98 14.56
CA PHE A 63 -29.53 6.55 14.79
C PHE A 63 -30.28 6.00 16.02
N LEU A 64 -30.29 6.71 17.15
CA LEU A 64 -31.03 6.28 18.35
C LEU A 64 -32.56 6.15 18.11
N ASN A 65 -33.10 6.99 17.22
CA ASN A 65 -34.53 6.98 16.91
C ASN A 65 -34.91 5.91 15.87
N GLU A 66 -34.01 5.63 14.93
CA GLU A 66 -34.29 4.76 13.78
C GLU A 66 -33.78 3.32 13.94
N CYS A 67 -32.77 3.10 14.79
CA CYS A 67 -32.18 1.78 14.94
C CYS A 67 -33.10 0.84 15.76
N PRO A 68 -33.55 -0.29 15.18
CA PRO A 68 -34.48 -1.19 15.85
C PRO A 68 -33.89 -1.91 17.07
N PHE A 69 -32.56 -1.91 17.21
CA PHE A 69 -31.84 -2.59 18.30
C PHE A 69 -31.52 -1.67 19.49
N VAL A 70 -31.74 -0.36 19.37
CA VAL A 70 -31.44 0.60 20.45
C VAL A 70 -32.56 0.66 21.48
N ASN A 71 -33.83 0.67 21.03
CA ASN A 71 -35.00 0.84 21.90
C ASN A 71 -35.66 -0.48 22.32
N ASN A 72 -35.31 -1.60 21.67
CA ASN A 72 -35.77 -2.92 22.07
C ASN A 72 -34.87 -3.48 23.17
N ASN A 73 -35.32 -3.43 24.42
CA ASN A 73 -34.71 -4.10 25.59
C ASN A 73 -34.69 -5.65 25.49
N SER A 74 -34.98 -6.23 24.32
CA SER A 74 -34.97 -7.67 24.12
C SER A 74 -33.53 -8.16 24.08
N SER A 75 -33.01 -8.55 25.25
CA SER A 75 -31.73 -9.23 25.43
C SER A 75 -31.59 -10.55 24.67
N SER A 76 -32.60 -10.98 23.92
CA SER A 76 -32.64 -12.25 23.19
C SER A 76 -31.77 -12.28 21.93
N GLN A 77 -31.61 -11.16 21.21
CA GLN A 77 -30.88 -11.12 19.92
C GLN A 77 -29.40 -10.76 20.14
N LYS A 78 -28.57 -11.80 20.21
CA LYS A 78 -27.17 -11.70 20.67
C LYS A 78 -26.14 -11.95 19.57
N TYR A 79 -26.51 -12.66 18.50
CA TYR A 79 -25.55 -13.20 17.55
C TYR A 79 -25.75 -12.65 16.15
N ILE A 80 -24.66 -12.57 15.41
CA ILE A 80 -24.71 -12.42 13.95
C ILE A 80 -24.44 -13.82 13.39
N TYR A 81 -25.33 -14.27 12.51
CA TYR A 81 -25.18 -15.57 11.87
C TYR A 81 -24.63 -15.40 10.46
N LEU A 82 -23.64 -16.23 10.11
CA LEU A 82 -23.16 -16.37 8.73
C LEU A 82 -23.53 -17.75 8.20
N THR A 83 -23.96 -17.82 6.95
CA THR A 83 -24.08 -19.08 6.19
C THR A 83 -23.28 -18.96 4.91
N LEU A 84 -22.65 -20.05 4.50
CA LEU A 84 -22.05 -20.15 3.18
C LEU A 84 -23.10 -20.72 2.22
N LEU A 85 -23.22 -20.14 1.04
CA LEU A 85 -24.12 -20.65 0.01
C LEU A 85 -23.55 -21.90 -0.67
N ASP A 86 -22.24 -21.96 -0.81
CA ASP A 86 -21.49 -22.99 -1.51
C ASP A 86 -20.29 -23.48 -0.67
N ASN A 87 -19.71 -24.62 -1.07
CA ASN A 87 -18.45 -25.13 -0.55
C ASN A 87 -17.37 -25.04 -1.66
N ASP A 88 -17.33 -23.93 -2.39
CA ASP A 88 -16.37 -23.75 -3.47
C ASP A 88 -14.93 -23.86 -2.93
N ASN A 89 -14.09 -24.63 -3.62
CA ASN A 89 -12.67 -24.79 -3.26
C ASN A 89 -11.93 -23.44 -3.22
N ARG A 90 -12.42 -22.41 -3.93
CA ARG A 90 -11.92 -21.03 -3.89
C ARG A 90 -12.16 -20.36 -2.52
N LEU A 91 -13.08 -20.86 -1.68
CA LEU A 91 -13.26 -20.39 -0.30
C LEU A 91 -12.00 -20.65 0.56
N SER A 92 -11.17 -21.62 0.19
CA SER A 92 -9.84 -21.79 0.81
C SER A 92 -8.94 -20.56 0.63
N LEU A 93 -9.13 -19.79 -0.46
CA LEU A 93 -8.41 -18.54 -0.72
C LEU A 93 -8.89 -17.39 0.17
N LEU A 94 -10.17 -17.39 0.53
CA LEU A 94 -10.79 -16.38 1.39
C LEU A 94 -10.44 -16.60 2.86
N ASN A 95 -10.18 -17.86 3.26
CA ASN A 95 -9.98 -18.27 4.66
C ASN A 95 -11.13 -17.78 5.56
N ILE A 96 -12.27 -18.45 5.46
CA ILE A 96 -13.51 -18.05 6.15
C ILE A 96 -13.33 -17.88 7.66
N ASP A 97 -12.48 -18.70 8.29
CA ASP A 97 -12.17 -18.59 9.72
C ASP A 97 -11.54 -17.25 10.07
N ARG A 98 -10.67 -16.72 9.20
CA ARG A 98 -10.07 -15.38 9.36
C ARG A 98 -11.10 -14.28 9.16
N LEU A 99 -12.00 -14.42 8.20
CA LEU A 99 -13.06 -13.45 7.98
C LEU A 99 -14.02 -13.38 9.18
N ILE A 100 -14.36 -14.53 9.76
CA ILE A 100 -15.14 -14.64 11.00
C ILE A 100 -14.40 -13.99 12.18
N ASP A 101 -13.11 -14.33 12.36
CA ASP A 101 -12.27 -13.77 13.43
C ASP A 101 -12.20 -12.24 13.34
N TYR A 102 -11.98 -11.68 12.15
CA TYR A 102 -12.02 -10.23 11.94
C TYR A 102 -13.36 -9.63 12.32
N THR A 103 -14.45 -10.21 11.82
CA THR A 103 -15.81 -9.69 12.03
C THR A 103 -16.18 -9.72 13.52
N GLN A 104 -15.78 -10.78 14.25
CA GLN A 104 -15.94 -10.88 15.70
C GLN A 104 -15.20 -9.75 16.42
N ARG A 105 -13.92 -9.52 16.10
CA ARG A 105 -13.11 -8.46 16.70
C ARG A 105 -13.62 -7.07 16.35
N PHE A 106 -14.15 -6.91 15.14
CA PHE A 106 -14.67 -5.64 14.65
C PHE A 106 -15.96 -5.24 15.35
N PHE A 107 -16.92 -6.16 15.50
CA PHE A 107 -18.19 -5.85 16.16
C PHE A 107 -18.17 -6.10 17.67
N GLN A 108 -17.16 -6.80 18.19
CA GLN A 108 -17.13 -7.29 19.57
C GLN A 108 -18.39 -8.11 19.89
N MET A 109 -18.79 -8.93 18.92
CA MET A 109 -19.97 -9.80 18.97
C MET A 109 -19.60 -11.20 18.51
N GLU A 110 -20.24 -12.22 19.08
CA GLU A 110 -20.03 -13.60 18.62
C GLU A 110 -20.71 -13.82 17.27
N ILE A 111 -19.94 -14.37 16.33
CA ILE A 111 -20.41 -14.77 15.01
C ILE A 111 -20.63 -16.29 15.02
N LYS A 112 -21.81 -16.73 14.58
CA LYS A 112 -22.15 -18.17 14.51
C LYS A 112 -22.31 -18.61 13.07
N LEU A 113 -21.69 -19.74 12.72
CA LEU A 113 -21.94 -20.40 11.44
C LEU A 113 -23.24 -21.20 11.51
N LEU A 114 -24.12 -20.99 10.53
CA LEU A 114 -25.35 -21.74 10.35
C LEU A 114 -25.31 -22.40 8.97
N PRO A 115 -24.92 -23.68 8.85
CA PRO A 115 -24.86 -24.35 7.56
C PRO A 115 -26.28 -24.64 7.05
N LEU A 116 -26.81 -23.75 6.20
CA LEU A 116 -28.15 -23.89 5.62
C LEU A 116 -28.15 -24.61 4.28
N PHE A 117 -27.06 -24.52 3.52
CA PHE A 117 -27.00 -25.00 2.14
C PHE A 117 -25.99 -26.14 1.99
N THR A 118 -26.35 -27.15 1.22
CA THR A 118 -25.51 -28.29 0.83
C THR A 118 -25.73 -28.62 -0.65
N ASN A 119 -24.92 -29.52 -1.22
CA ASN A 119 -25.07 -29.98 -2.61
C ASN A 119 -25.17 -28.86 -3.65
N PHE A 120 -24.42 -27.78 -3.46
CA PHE A 120 -24.40 -26.65 -4.38
C PHE A 120 -23.69 -27.04 -5.68
N ASN A 121 -24.43 -27.17 -6.78
CA ASN A 121 -23.92 -27.70 -8.04
C ASN A 121 -24.50 -26.97 -9.25
N TRP A 122 -23.75 -26.98 -10.35
CA TRP A 122 -24.20 -26.46 -11.64
C TRP A 122 -25.05 -27.48 -12.41
N ASN A 123 -26.22 -27.08 -12.89
CA ASN A 123 -27.03 -27.89 -13.78
C ASN A 123 -26.80 -27.49 -15.24
N GLU A 124 -26.00 -28.27 -15.97
CA GLU A 124 -25.64 -27.98 -17.36
C GLU A 124 -26.84 -27.89 -18.31
N LYS A 125 -27.88 -28.72 -18.11
CA LYS A 125 -29.05 -28.76 -18.99
C LYS A 125 -29.92 -27.51 -18.84
N LYS A 126 -30.08 -27.03 -17.61
CA LYS A 126 -30.91 -25.86 -17.30
C LYS A 126 -30.12 -24.56 -17.27
N LYS A 127 -28.78 -24.62 -17.24
CA LYS A 127 -27.88 -23.48 -17.04
C LYS A 127 -28.22 -22.69 -15.77
N THR A 128 -28.49 -23.43 -14.69
CA THR A 128 -28.87 -22.88 -13.39
C THR A 128 -28.10 -23.53 -12.25
N TRP A 129 -27.90 -22.80 -11.17
CA TRP A 129 -27.40 -23.36 -9.91
C TRP A 129 -28.51 -24.10 -9.15
N ILE A 130 -28.18 -25.25 -8.57
CA ILE A 130 -29.04 -26.03 -7.69
C ILE A 130 -28.37 -26.22 -6.33
N CYS A 131 -29.15 -26.21 -5.26
CA CYS A 131 -28.66 -26.50 -3.91
C CYS A 131 -29.75 -27.18 -3.09
N THR A 132 -29.34 -27.90 -2.05
CA THR A 132 -30.23 -28.45 -1.04
C THR A 132 -30.20 -27.53 0.18
N MET A 133 -31.36 -27.07 0.65
CA MET A 133 -31.47 -26.25 1.85
C MET A 133 -32.03 -27.07 3.01
N LYS A 134 -31.43 -26.92 4.19
CA LYS A 134 -31.89 -27.47 5.45
C LYS A 134 -32.84 -26.49 6.14
N SER A 135 -34.06 -26.95 6.46
CA SER A 135 -35.06 -26.14 7.17
C SER A 135 -34.83 -26.14 8.69
N LYS A 136 -35.57 -25.30 9.43
CA LYS A 136 -35.58 -25.28 10.90
C LYS A 136 -35.99 -26.61 11.54
N ASN A 137 -36.72 -27.47 10.82
CA ASN A 137 -37.18 -28.78 11.30
C ASN A 137 -36.28 -29.92 10.83
N ASP A 138 -35.04 -29.62 10.42
CA ASP A 138 -34.08 -30.57 9.85
C ASP A 138 -34.49 -31.28 8.55
N SER A 139 -35.64 -30.93 7.97
CA SER A 139 -36.02 -31.40 6.62
C SER A 139 -35.20 -30.71 5.54
N THR A 140 -34.83 -31.46 4.50
CA THR A 140 -34.08 -30.94 3.35
C THR A 140 -35.01 -30.70 2.16
N LYS A 141 -34.71 -29.65 1.39
CA LYS A 141 -35.44 -29.32 0.16
C LYS A 141 -34.47 -28.91 -0.93
N ASP A 142 -34.58 -29.51 -2.11
CA ASP A 142 -33.82 -29.08 -3.28
C ASP A 142 -34.43 -27.82 -3.89
N ILE A 143 -33.54 -26.89 -4.25
CA ILE A 143 -33.87 -25.55 -4.70
C ILE A 143 -33.10 -25.29 -5.99
N THR A 144 -33.84 -24.96 -7.05
CA THR A 144 -33.26 -24.35 -8.25
C THR A 144 -33.18 -22.85 -8.05
N LEU A 145 -31.97 -22.30 -8.12
CA LEU A 145 -31.74 -20.86 -8.00
C LEU A 145 -31.96 -20.20 -9.36
N ARG A 146 -32.67 -19.07 -9.39
CA ARG A 146 -32.77 -18.27 -10.62
C ARG A 146 -31.38 -17.75 -10.97
N THR A 147 -30.99 -17.97 -12.21
CA THR A 147 -29.64 -17.68 -12.71
C THR A 147 -29.76 -16.92 -14.01
N ARG A 148 -28.92 -15.89 -14.20
CA ARG A 148 -28.62 -15.35 -15.53
C ARG A 148 -27.27 -15.90 -15.99
N TYR A 149 -27.21 -16.34 -17.23
CA TYR A 149 -26.03 -17.00 -17.80
C TYR A 149 -25.74 -16.45 -19.19
N ASN A 150 -24.48 -16.11 -19.45
CA ASN A 150 -24.00 -15.74 -20.77
C ASN A 150 -23.16 -16.89 -21.35
N SER A 151 -23.53 -17.39 -22.53
CA SER A 151 -22.84 -18.51 -23.16
C SER A 151 -21.47 -18.15 -23.73
N THR A 152 -21.23 -16.89 -24.06
CA THR A 152 -19.99 -16.45 -24.70
C THR A 152 -18.85 -16.31 -23.69
N SER A 153 -19.14 -15.74 -22.51
CA SER A 153 -18.15 -15.57 -21.44
C SER A 153 -18.21 -16.64 -20.36
N GLU A 154 -19.16 -17.59 -20.49
CA GLU A 154 -19.50 -18.61 -19.49
C GLU A 154 -19.80 -18.00 -18.10
N HIS A 155 -20.15 -16.71 -18.06
CA HIS A 155 -20.41 -16.00 -16.82
C HIS A 155 -21.83 -16.30 -16.33
N SER A 156 -21.95 -16.74 -15.08
CA SER A 156 -23.23 -16.96 -14.40
C SER A 156 -23.37 -16.07 -13.19
N GLN A 157 -24.59 -15.57 -12.94
CA GLN A 157 -24.93 -14.81 -11.74
C GLN A 157 -26.21 -15.34 -11.11
N ILE A 158 -26.28 -15.26 -9.79
CA ILE A 158 -27.38 -15.80 -8.98
C ILE A 158 -28.29 -14.66 -8.53
N CYS A 159 -29.61 -14.87 -8.63
CA CYS A 159 -30.58 -13.87 -8.20
C CYS A 159 -30.62 -13.76 -6.67
N VAL A 160 -30.34 -12.57 -6.13
CA VAL A 160 -30.32 -12.33 -4.67
C VAL A 160 -31.68 -12.60 -4.01
N HIS A 161 -32.78 -12.28 -4.70
CA HIS A 161 -34.13 -12.40 -4.15
C HIS A 161 -34.52 -13.84 -3.80
N ASN A 162 -34.03 -14.83 -4.56
CA ASN A 162 -34.29 -16.24 -4.25
C ASN A 162 -33.67 -16.62 -2.91
N ILE A 163 -32.44 -16.20 -2.66
CA ILE A 163 -31.71 -16.58 -1.45
C ILE A 163 -32.24 -15.81 -0.25
N LEU A 164 -32.50 -14.51 -0.38
CA LEU A 164 -33.02 -13.70 0.71
C LEU A 164 -34.38 -14.19 1.23
N ASN A 165 -35.27 -14.65 0.35
CA ASN A 165 -36.54 -15.26 0.74
C ASN A 165 -36.34 -16.54 1.59
N LEU A 166 -35.30 -17.31 1.29
CA LEU A 166 -34.94 -18.52 2.02
C LEU A 166 -34.27 -18.23 3.37
N LEU A 167 -33.42 -17.21 3.43
CA LEU A 167 -32.81 -16.78 4.70
C LEU A 167 -33.88 -16.25 5.66
N LYS A 168 -34.88 -15.53 5.16
CA LYS A 168 -35.97 -14.98 5.98
C LYS A 168 -36.73 -16.06 6.74
N THR A 169 -36.97 -17.22 6.14
CA THR A 169 -37.66 -18.34 6.81
C THR A 169 -36.77 -19.07 7.81
N SER A 170 -35.44 -18.91 7.68
CA SER A 170 -34.42 -19.64 8.45
C SER A 170 -33.75 -18.78 9.52
N LEU A 171 -34.09 -17.49 9.64
CA LEU A 171 -33.54 -16.56 10.64
C LEU A 171 -33.75 -17.09 12.07
N PRO A 172 -32.68 -17.33 12.85
CA PRO A 172 -32.79 -17.73 14.26
C PRO A 172 -33.41 -16.62 15.13
N ASN A 173 -34.09 -16.99 16.21
CA ASN A 173 -34.76 -16.02 17.09
C ASN A 173 -33.76 -15.17 17.90
N ASP A 174 -32.56 -15.70 18.14
CA ASP A 174 -31.45 -15.03 18.83
C ASP A 174 -30.50 -14.30 17.87
N ALA A 175 -30.82 -14.26 16.57
CA ALA A 175 -30.05 -13.54 15.58
C ALA A 175 -30.40 -12.05 15.57
N ARG A 176 -29.38 -11.18 15.56
CA ARG A 176 -29.52 -9.78 15.11
C ARG A 176 -29.69 -9.72 13.60
N CYS A 177 -28.86 -10.49 12.88
CA CYS A 177 -28.99 -10.70 11.46
C CYS A 177 -28.43 -12.06 11.03
N LEU A 178 -28.85 -12.52 9.85
CA LEU A 178 -28.33 -13.69 9.16
C LEU A 178 -27.85 -13.29 7.76
N VAL A 179 -26.57 -13.55 7.51
CA VAL A 179 -25.89 -13.18 6.27
C VAL A 179 -25.45 -14.41 5.51
N ALA A 180 -25.86 -14.53 4.25
CA ALA A 180 -25.28 -15.48 3.31
C ALA A 180 -24.06 -14.88 2.61
N ILE A 181 -23.03 -15.69 2.44
CA ILE A 181 -21.81 -15.34 1.73
C ILE A 181 -21.61 -16.32 0.57
N THR A 182 -21.15 -15.81 -0.57
CA THR A 182 -20.80 -16.63 -1.74
C THR A 182 -19.61 -16.07 -2.52
N LEU A 183 -18.97 -16.94 -3.32
CA LEU A 183 -18.00 -16.57 -4.35
C LEU A 183 -18.58 -16.63 -5.77
N HIS A 184 -19.90 -16.72 -5.89
CA HIS A 184 -20.61 -16.57 -7.15
C HIS A 184 -21.13 -15.15 -7.30
N ASP A 185 -21.13 -14.65 -8.54
CA ASP A 185 -21.61 -13.31 -8.81
C ASP A 185 -23.13 -13.20 -8.61
N LEU A 186 -23.62 -12.00 -8.31
CA LEU A 186 -25.00 -11.73 -7.91
C LEU A 186 -25.69 -10.74 -8.83
N TYR A 187 -27.02 -10.80 -8.90
CA TYR A 187 -27.86 -9.79 -9.54
C TYR A 187 -29.23 -9.66 -8.85
N SER A 188 -29.88 -8.50 -8.89
CA SER A 188 -31.27 -8.32 -8.47
C SER A 188 -32.24 -8.28 -9.65
N ASP A 189 -31.93 -7.49 -10.66
CA ASP A 189 -32.75 -7.32 -11.87
C ASP A 189 -31.93 -7.41 -13.18
N GLU A 190 -32.63 -7.25 -14.31
CA GLU A 190 -32.02 -7.37 -15.64
C GLU A 190 -31.13 -6.18 -16.01
N SER A 191 -31.40 -4.99 -15.47
CA SER A 191 -30.63 -3.77 -15.70
C SER A 191 -29.41 -3.63 -14.79
N ASP A 192 -29.35 -4.40 -13.70
CA ASP A 192 -28.25 -4.33 -12.75
C ASP A 192 -26.92 -4.77 -13.35
N LEU A 193 -26.02 -3.80 -13.49
CA LEU A 193 -24.64 -4.02 -13.92
C LEU A 193 -23.74 -4.43 -12.76
N PHE A 194 -24.06 -4.04 -11.52
CA PHE A 194 -23.24 -4.31 -10.34
C PHE A 194 -24.08 -4.43 -9.05
N ILE A 195 -23.89 -5.53 -8.32
CA ILE A 195 -24.39 -5.68 -6.94
C ILE A 195 -23.42 -6.52 -6.11
N ALA A 196 -22.83 -5.91 -5.07
CA ALA A 196 -21.98 -6.63 -4.12
C ALA A 196 -22.80 -7.46 -3.13
N GLY A 197 -24.05 -7.05 -2.89
CA GLY A 197 -25.06 -7.82 -2.18
C GLY A 197 -26.32 -7.03 -1.89
N LEU A 198 -27.27 -7.66 -1.21
CA LEU A 198 -28.59 -7.07 -0.92
C LEU A 198 -29.10 -7.53 0.45
N CYS A 199 -29.88 -6.68 1.11
CA CYS A 199 -30.55 -6.94 2.38
C CYS A 199 -32.09 -6.97 2.21
N TYR A 200 -32.77 -7.88 2.93
CA TYR A 200 -34.23 -7.98 3.02
C TYR A 200 -34.75 -7.82 4.45
N GLY A 201 -35.99 -7.29 4.55
CA GLY A 201 -36.80 -7.23 5.77
C GLY A 201 -36.20 -6.37 6.87
N ASN A 202 -36.48 -5.06 6.86
CA ASN A 202 -36.10 -4.05 7.87
C ASN A 202 -34.72 -4.23 8.55
N ARG A 203 -33.74 -4.85 7.87
CA ARG A 203 -32.32 -5.06 8.23
C ARG A 203 -31.89 -6.44 8.81
N SER A 204 -32.68 -7.51 8.75
CA SER A 204 -32.32 -8.76 9.45
C SER A 204 -31.72 -9.89 8.61
N VAL A 205 -31.84 -9.89 7.28
CA VAL A 205 -31.20 -10.91 6.43
C VAL A 205 -30.51 -10.29 5.22
N ALA A 206 -29.36 -10.82 4.82
CA ALA A 206 -28.65 -10.35 3.64
C ALA A 206 -27.87 -11.45 2.91
N ILE A 207 -27.47 -11.15 1.68
CA ILE A 207 -26.52 -11.94 0.91
C ILE A 207 -25.44 -11.03 0.33
N PHE A 208 -24.18 -11.42 0.44
CA PHE A 208 -23.04 -10.74 -0.15
C PHE A 208 -22.18 -11.69 -0.98
N SER A 209 -21.56 -11.15 -2.02
CA SER A 209 -20.61 -11.87 -2.87
C SER A 209 -19.25 -11.21 -2.86
N PHE A 210 -18.22 -12.04 -2.68
CA PHE A 210 -16.83 -11.60 -2.86
C PHE A 210 -16.28 -11.90 -4.26
N PHE A 211 -17.13 -12.36 -5.21
CA PHE A 211 -16.68 -12.70 -6.56
C PHE A 211 -15.94 -11.53 -7.21
N ARG A 212 -16.58 -10.36 -7.29
CA ARG A 212 -16.00 -9.16 -7.92
C ARG A 212 -14.87 -8.51 -7.12
N TYR A 213 -14.61 -9.00 -5.91
CA TYR A 213 -13.58 -8.50 -5.01
C TYR A 213 -12.26 -9.26 -5.20
N ASP A 214 -12.28 -10.36 -5.96
CA ASP A 214 -11.09 -11.08 -6.41
C ASP A 214 -10.20 -10.15 -7.26
N PRO A 215 -8.96 -9.88 -6.83
CA PRO A 215 -8.08 -8.93 -7.51
C PRO A 215 -7.68 -9.36 -8.93
N ARG A 216 -7.94 -10.61 -9.30
CA ARG A 216 -7.67 -11.11 -10.66
C ARG A 216 -8.72 -10.67 -11.66
N LEU A 217 -9.93 -10.33 -11.23
CA LEU A 217 -11.03 -10.03 -12.13
C LEU A 217 -10.97 -8.58 -12.59
N GLU A 218 -11.17 -8.37 -13.89
CA GLU A 218 -11.40 -7.08 -14.51
C GLU A 218 -12.70 -7.17 -15.30
N PHE A 219 -13.68 -6.34 -14.95
CA PHE A 219 -15.01 -6.34 -15.56
C PHE A 219 -15.14 -5.18 -16.56
N SER A 220 -16.00 -5.37 -17.56
CA SER A 220 -16.46 -4.28 -18.41
C SER A 220 -17.38 -3.34 -17.62
N GLU A 221 -17.22 -2.04 -17.83
CA GLU A 221 -18.10 -1.00 -17.28
C GLU A 221 -19.49 -1.00 -17.95
N GLU A 222 -19.58 -1.51 -19.19
CA GLU A 222 -20.81 -1.48 -20.00
C GLU A 222 -21.56 -2.81 -19.98
N PHE A 223 -20.85 -3.93 -19.77
CA PHE A 223 -21.42 -5.28 -19.92
C PHE A 223 -21.10 -6.16 -18.71
N TRP A 224 -22.12 -6.53 -17.94
CA TRP A 224 -21.97 -7.38 -16.75
C TRP A 224 -21.32 -8.75 -17.02
N TYR A 225 -21.44 -9.26 -18.25
CA TYR A 225 -20.93 -10.57 -18.63
C TYR A 225 -19.50 -10.56 -19.16
N ASP A 226 -18.94 -9.40 -19.50
CA ASP A 226 -17.58 -9.31 -20.04
C ASP A 226 -16.59 -9.11 -18.90
N TRP A 227 -15.69 -10.09 -18.72
CA TRP A 227 -14.70 -10.09 -17.67
C TRP A 227 -13.43 -10.84 -18.08
N LYS A 228 -12.30 -10.49 -17.46
CA LYS A 228 -10.97 -11.06 -17.75
C LYS A 228 -10.23 -11.40 -16.46
N ILE A 229 -9.37 -12.42 -16.52
CA ILE A 229 -8.51 -12.85 -15.40
C ILE A 229 -7.08 -12.36 -15.64
N LYS A 230 -6.55 -11.60 -14.69
CA LYS A 230 -5.14 -11.19 -14.61
C LYS A 230 -4.32 -12.22 -13.81
N LYS A 231 -3.04 -12.35 -14.14
CA LYS A 231 -2.09 -13.18 -13.37
C LYS A 231 -1.58 -12.38 -12.16
N ILE A 232 -1.77 -12.92 -10.96
CA ILE A 232 -1.30 -12.34 -9.69
C ILE A 232 -0.65 -13.45 -8.83
N LYS A 233 0.45 -13.15 -8.13
CA LYS A 233 1.12 -14.09 -7.20
C LYS A 233 0.14 -14.51 -6.07
N SER A 234 0.03 -15.82 -5.78
CA SER A 234 -1.06 -16.36 -4.92
C SER A 234 -1.06 -15.87 -3.47
N LYS A 235 0.12 -15.61 -2.88
CA LYS A 235 0.22 -15.12 -1.50
C LYS A 235 -0.35 -13.71 -1.36
N LEU A 236 0.02 -12.81 -2.27
CA LEU A 236 -0.53 -11.45 -2.32
C LEU A 236 -2.04 -11.46 -2.58
N MET A 237 -2.50 -12.34 -3.47
CA MET A 237 -3.92 -12.53 -3.77
C MET A 237 -4.74 -12.87 -2.51
N SER A 238 -4.29 -13.83 -1.70
CA SER A 238 -4.99 -14.22 -0.46
C SER A 238 -5.10 -13.07 0.55
N THR A 239 -4.09 -12.21 0.63
CA THR A 239 -4.09 -11.06 1.52
C THR A 239 -5.06 -9.97 1.04
N ILE A 240 -5.03 -9.67 -0.27
CA ILE A 240 -5.90 -8.63 -0.85
C ILE A 240 -7.37 -9.05 -0.80
N ILE A 241 -7.69 -10.29 -1.18
CA ILE A 241 -9.08 -10.76 -1.15
C ILE A 241 -9.63 -10.77 0.28
N LEU A 242 -8.83 -11.20 1.26
CA LEU A 242 -9.24 -11.17 2.67
C LEU A 242 -9.48 -9.72 3.13
N LEU A 243 -8.57 -8.78 2.84
CA LEU A 243 -8.72 -7.37 3.20
C LEU A 243 -10.00 -6.77 2.62
N ARG A 244 -10.22 -6.94 1.32
CA ARG A 244 -11.41 -6.41 0.63
C ARG A 244 -12.70 -7.07 1.15
N SER A 245 -12.66 -8.36 1.46
CA SER A 245 -13.81 -9.08 2.02
C SER A 245 -14.11 -8.65 3.46
N CYS A 246 -13.08 -8.40 4.28
CA CYS A 246 -13.23 -7.83 5.62
C CYS A 246 -13.95 -6.48 5.57
N ARG A 247 -13.56 -5.63 4.61
CA ARG A 247 -14.19 -4.33 4.37
C ARG A 247 -15.66 -4.48 4.00
N LEU A 248 -15.96 -5.18 2.90
CA LEU A 248 -17.34 -5.35 2.43
C LEU A 248 -18.22 -5.98 3.52
N LEU A 249 -17.78 -7.08 4.13
CA LEU A 249 -18.60 -7.79 5.12
C LEU A 249 -18.94 -6.91 6.32
N THR A 250 -17.97 -6.14 6.82
CA THR A 250 -18.21 -5.26 7.98
C THR A 250 -18.98 -3.99 7.62
N HIS A 251 -18.80 -3.45 6.41
CA HIS A 251 -19.66 -2.37 5.89
C HIS A 251 -21.12 -2.81 5.87
N GLU A 252 -21.38 -3.96 5.25
CA GLU A 252 -22.73 -4.44 5.03
C GLU A 252 -23.43 -4.91 6.31
N ILE A 253 -22.70 -5.56 7.22
CA ILE A 253 -23.23 -5.85 8.56
C ILE A 253 -23.52 -4.54 9.31
N GLY A 254 -22.76 -3.46 9.07
CA GLY A 254 -23.06 -2.12 9.58
C GLY A 254 -24.48 -1.66 9.21
N HIS A 255 -24.87 -1.80 7.94
CA HIS A 255 -26.24 -1.52 7.48
C HIS A 255 -27.28 -2.42 8.16
N LEU A 256 -26.96 -3.70 8.37
CA LEU A 256 -27.83 -4.64 9.09
C LEU A 256 -28.04 -4.26 10.56
N LEU A 257 -27.03 -3.66 11.17
CA LEU A 257 -27.10 -3.11 12.52
C LEU A 257 -27.70 -1.69 12.57
N GLY A 258 -28.08 -1.17 11.40
CA GLY A 258 -28.81 0.08 11.23
C GLY A 258 -27.96 1.35 11.16
N ILE A 259 -26.68 1.20 10.88
CA ILE A 259 -25.77 2.30 10.59
C ILE A 259 -25.89 2.63 9.10
N ASP A 260 -26.38 3.83 8.77
CA ASP A 260 -26.43 4.27 7.38
C ASP A 260 -25.05 4.73 6.90
N HIS A 261 -24.93 5.02 5.60
CA HIS A 261 -23.74 5.61 5.03
C HIS A 261 -23.31 6.91 5.74
N CYS A 262 -21.99 7.08 5.86
CA CYS A 262 -21.36 8.18 6.56
C CYS A 262 -20.86 9.24 5.60
N ILE A 263 -21.17 10.50 5.89
CA ILE A 263 -20.73 11.67 5.12
C ILE A 263 -19.93 12.66 5.97
N TYR A 264 -19.35 12.23 7.09
CA TYR A 264 -18.68 13.11 8.04
C TYR A 264 -17.16 12.99 8.03
N TYR A 265 -16.66 11.78 7.76
CA TYR A 265 -15.25 11.42 7.74
C TYR A 265 -15.01 10.40 6.62
N ALA A 266 -13.74 10.20 6.26
CA ALA A 266 -13.34 8.94 5.65
C ALA A 266 -13.63 7.81 6.64
N CYS A 267 -14.55 6.92 6.29
CA CYS A 267 -15.14 5.91 7.15
C CYS A 267 -15.37 4.62 6.35
N LEU A 268 -15.29 3.47 7.01
CA LEU A 268 -15.75 2.20 6.43
C LEU A 268 -17.20 2.29 5.90
N MET A 269 -18.04 3.12 6.52
CA MET A 269 -19.44 3.30 6.12
C MET A 269 -19.61 4.37 5.04
N ASN A 270 -18.56 4.86 4.37
CA ASN A 270 -18.77 5.65 3.17
C ASN A 270 -19.42 4.75 2.10
N GLY A 271 -20.32 5.28 1.29
CA GLY A 271 -20.84 4.54 0.14
C GLY A 271 -19.84 4.61 -1.02
N SER A 272 -20.21 3.93 -2.11
CA SER A 272 -19.34 3.77 -3.26
C SER A 272 -20.13 3.80 -4.56
N GLY A 273 -19.65 4.54 -5.55
CA GLY A 273 -20.18 4.52 -6.92
C GLY A 273 -19.55 3.43 -7.79
N HIS A 274 -18.36 2.94 -7.41
CA HIS A 274 -17.62 1.89 -8.11
C HIS A 274 -16.65 1.15 -7.16
N LEU A 275 -16.03 0.06 -7.63
CA LEU A 275 -15.21 -0.82 -6.80
C LEU A 275 -13.93 -0.18 -6.29
N GLU A 276 -13.25 0.65 -7.07
CA GLU A 276 -12.03 1.32 -6.63
C GLU A 276 -12.31 2.27 -5.47
N GLU A 277 -13.48 2.92 -5.47
CA GLU A 277 -13.92 3.74 -4.36
C GLU A 277 -14.07 2.88 -3.09
N ASP A 278 -14.80 1.77 -3.15
CA ASP A 278 -14.92 0.81 -2.04
C ASP A 278 -13.53 0.34 -1.54
N PHE A 279 -12.64 -0.06 -2.44
CA PHE A 279 -11.31 -0.54 -2.09
C PHE A 279 -10.43 0.51 -1.41
N SER A 280 -10.67 1.79 -1.67
CA SER A 280 -9.94 2.91 -1.09
C SER A 280 -10.44 3.31 0.30
N GLN A 281 -11.63 2.85 0.71
CA GLN A 281 -12.20 3.20 2.00
C GLN A 281 -11.36 2.64 3.16
N PRO A 282 -11.31 3.35 4.30
CA PRO A 282 -10.60 2.85 5.47
C PRO A 282 -11.28 1.62 6.04
N LEU A 283 -10.49 0.74 6.65
CA LEU A 283 -10.97 -0.52 7.23
C LEU A 283 -11.80 -0.32 8.53
N PHE A 284 -11.89 0.91 9.05
CA PHE A 284 -12.45 1.21 10.38
C PHE A 284 -13.50 2.31 10.38
N LEU A 285 -14.39 2.26 11.38
CA LEU A 285 -15.42 3.28 11.63
C LEU A 285 -14.81 4.60 12.10
N CYS A 286 -15.41 5.71 11.65
CA CYS A 286 -15.13 7.05 12.17
C CYS A 286 -15.75 7.25 13.58
N PRO A 287 -15.45 8.36 14.29
CA PRO A 287 -15.96 8.57 15.65
C PRO A 287 -17.49 8.53 15.75
N ILE A 288 -18.20 9.03 14.74
CA ILE A 288 -19.68 9.05 14.74
C ILE A 288 -20.24 7.63 14.65
N ASP A 289 -19.77 6.82 13.70
CA ASP A 289 -20.27 5.46 13.52
C ASP A 289 -19.74 4.50 14.60
N LEU A 290 -18.55 4.77 15.12
CA LEU A 290 -18.01 4.05 16.27
C LEU A 290 -18.86 4.28 17.52
N ARG A 291 -19.38 5.50 17.72
CA ARG A 291 -20.35 5.80 18.79
C ARG A 291 -21.67 5.04 18.60
N LYS A 292 -22.17 4.95 17.38
CA LYS A 292 -23.37 4.14 17.06
C LYS A 292 -23.13 2.67 17.38
N LEU A 293 -21.97 2.14 17.00
CA LEU A 293 -21.64 0.76 17.30
C LEU A 293 -21.45 0.51 18.81
N LEU A 294 -20.82 1.45 19.53
CA LEU A 294 -20.70 1.40 20.98
C LEU A 294 -22.09 1.28 21.64
N GLN A 295 -23.08 2.04 21.16
CA GLN A 295 -24.45 1.95 21.67
C GLN A 295 -25.04 0.54 21.55
N LEU A 296 -24.66 -0.22 20.52
CA LEU A 296 -25.22 -1.54 20.23
C LEU A 296 -24.55 -2.70 20.98
N THR A 297 -23.29 -2.52 21.37
CA THR A 297 -22.40 -3.63 21.77
C THR A 297 -21.66 -3.35 23.07
N ASN A 298 -21.56 -2.08 23.48
CA ASN A 298 -20.94 -1.63 24.72
C ASN A 298 -19.52 -2.19 24.94
N PHE A 299 -18.70 -2.22 23.88
CA PHE A 299 -17.32 -2.71 23.96
C PHE A 299 -16.34 -1.71 24.59
N ASP A 300 -15.17 -2.22 24.99
CA ASP A 300 -14.01 -1.40 25.34
C ASP A 300 -13.22 -0.99 24.08
N PHE A 301 -12.93 0.31 23.95
CA PHE A 301 -12.27 0.87 22.77
C PHE A 301 -10.85 0.37 22.57
N ILE A 302 -10.08 0.30 23.67
CA ILE A 302 -8.67 -0.06 23.61
C ILE A 302 -8.58 -1.55 23.27
N GLU A 303 -9.35 -2.38 23.96
CA GLU A 303 -9.38 -3.82 23.70
C GLU A 303 -9.78 -4.11 22.24
N ARG A 304 -10.84 -3.45 21.75
CA ARG A 304 -11.28 -3.62 20.36
C ARG A 304 -10.17 -3.26 19.36
N TYR A 305 -9.51 -2.11 19.55
CA TYR A 305 -8.45 -1.70 18.63
C TYR A 305 -7.18 -2.57 18.76
N GLU A 306 -6.84 -3.05 19.95
CA GLU A 306 -5.74 -4.01 20.15
C GLU A 306 -6.03 -5.33 19.44
N GLN A 307 -7.26 -5.87 19.58
CA GLN A 307 -7.66 -7.09 18.87
C GLN A 307 -7.63 -6.91 17.35
N LEU A 308 -8.06 -5.76 16.84
CA LEU A 308 -7.97 -5.43 15.41
C LEU A 308 -6.51 -5.26 14.95
N LEU A 309 -5.64 -4.68 15.80
CA LEU A 309 -4.22 -4.53 15.51
C LEU A 309 -3.54 -5.89 15.38
N ASP A 310 -3.82 -6.81 16.31
CA ASP A 310 -3.34 -8.19 16.25
C ASP A 310 -3.76 -8.85 14.94
N PHE A 311 -5.03 -8.71 14.56
CA PHE A 311 -5.53 -9.25 13.29
C PHE A 311 -4.79 -8.66 12.07
N CYS A 312 -4.62 -7.34 12.03
CA CYS A 312 -3.91 -6.66 10.94
C CYS A 312 -2.43 -7.09 10.87
N ILE A 313 -1.77 -7.31 12.01
CA ILE A 313 -0.38 -7.82 12.07
C ILE A 313 -0.30 -9.24 11.52
N GLU A 314 -1.19 -10.13 11.98
CA GLU A 314 -1.23 -11.54 11.55
C GLU A 314 -1.44 -11.69 10.04
N ASN A 315 -2.21 -10.77 9.44
CA ASN A 315 -2.57 -10.80 8.02
C ASN A 315 -1.82 -9.77 7.16
N GLN A 316 -0.84 -9.06 7.73
CA GLN A 316 0.05 -8.12 7.01
C GLN A 316 -0.67 -6.92 6.37
N PHE A 317 -1.72 -6.39 7.00
CA PHE A 317 -2.45 -5.19 6.55
C PHE A 317 -1.68 -3.92 6.96
N LYS A 318 -0.55 -3.66 6.29
CA LYS A 318 0.47 -2.69 6.72
C LYS A 318 -0.07 -1.26 6.94
N ASP A 319 -0.94 -0.78 6.06
CA ASP A 319 -1.49 0.57 6.14
C ASP A 319 -2.37 0.73 7.39
N ASP A 320 -3.16 -0.28 7.70
CA ASP A 320 -4.08 -0.30 8.84
C ASP A 320 -3.35 -0.46 10.19
N ILE A 321 -2.25 -1.22 10.23
CA ILE A 321 -1.43 -1.41 11.45
C ILE A 321 -0.98 -0.06 12.03
N ASN A 322 -0.49 0.84 11.18
CA ASN A 322 0.03 2.13 11.61
C ASN A 322 -1.08 3.04 12.15
N ILE A 323 -2.24 3.04 11.50
CA ILE A 323 -3.42 3.80 11.92
C ILE A 323 -3.89 3.32 13.30
N LEU A 324 -3.99 2.01 13.50
CA LEU A 324 -4.44 1.42 14.77
C LEU A 324 -3.47 1.71 15.91
N LYS A 325 -2.15 1.55 15.71
CA LYS A 325 -1.14 1.87 16.73
C LYS A 325 -1.26 3.31 17.22
N LYS A 326 -1.36 4.26 16.29
CA LYS A 326 -1.50 5.69 16.62
C LYS A 326 -2.78 5.95 17.42
N ARG A 327 -3.90 5.34 17.04
CA ARG A 327 -5.18 5.49 17.75
C ARG A 327 -5.15 4.88 19.16
N ILE A 328 -4.54 3.71 19.32
CA ILE A 328 -4.36 3.06 20.62
C ILE A 328 -3.51 3.93 21.54
N GLU A 329 -2.42 4.51 21.03
CA GLU A 329 -1.56 5.42 21.80
C GLU A 329 -2.32 6.66 22.27
N ILE A 330 -3.08 7.31 21.38
CA ILE A 330 -3.94 8.46 21.74
C ILE A 330 -4.93 8.05 22.84
N LEU A 331 -5.61 6.92 22.68
CA LEU A 331 -6.59 6.43 23.66
C LEU A 331 -5.95 6.09 25.02
N LYS A 332 -4.73 5.55 25.03
CA LYS A 332 -4.00 5.23 26.28
C LYS A 332 -3.50 6.49 27.00
N ASN A 333 -3.17 7.55 26.26
CA ASN A 333 -2.70 8.82 26.83
C ASN A 333 -3.86 9.73 27.27
N ASP A 334 -5.07 9.47 26.77
CA ASP A 334 -6.25 10.24 27.09
C ASP A 334 -6.87 9.86 28.44
N LYS A 335 -6.50 10.58 29.50
CA LYS A 335 -7.03 10.40 30.86
C LYS A 335 -8.53 10.74 30.99
N THR A 336 -9.14 11.39 30.00
CA THR A 336 -10.56 11.77 30.03
C THR A 336 -11.49 10.63 29.61
N MET A 337 -10.96 9.59 28.94
CA MET A 337 -11.71 8.41 28.51
C MET A 337 -11.47 7.22 29.45
N ILE A 338 -12.09 7.21 30.64
CA ILE A 338 -12.04 6.05 31.55
C ILE A 338 -13.46 5.60 31.96
N GLN A 339 -13.73 4.34 31.62
CA GLN A 339 -14.76 3.40 32.12
C GLN A 339 -16.22 3.53 31.62
N THR A 340 -16.53 2.82 30.53
CA THR A 340 -17.85 2.18 30.40
C THR A 340 -17.88 0.89 31.22
N LYS A 341 -19.00 0.66 31.91
CA LYS A 341 -19.22 -0.39 32.93
C LYS A 341 -18.72 -1.78 32.50
N LYS A 342 -17.86 -2.40 33.33
CA LYS A 342 -17.53 -3.84 33.30
C LYS A 342 -18.83 -4.66 33.37
N ASN A 343 -19.27 -5.24 32.25
CA ASN A 343 -20.24 -6.33 32.27
C ASN A 343 -19.47 -7.63 32.53
N LYS A 344 -19.54 -8.12 33.78
CA LYS A 344 -18.80 -9.28 34.28
C LYS A 344 -19.21 -10.62 33.63
N ASP A 345 -20.28 -10.66 32.85
CA ASP A 345 -20.85 -11.91 32.35
C ASP A 345 -20.38 -12.31 30.94
N PHE A 346 -19.76 -11.39 30.17
CA PHE A 346 -19.23 -11.72 28.83
C PHE A 346 -17.74 -12.12 28.85
N ASP A 347 -17.08 -11.94 30.00
CA ASP A 347 -15.62 -11.96 30.13
C ASP A 347 -15.06 -13.37 30.39
N TYR A 348 -15.86 -14.32 30.92
CA TYR A 348 -15.31 -15.63 31.33
C TYR A 348 -15.15 -16.62 30.16
N GLU A 349 -16.11 -16.69 29.24
CA GLU A 349 -16.08 -17.66 28.14
C GLU A 349 -15.17 -17.25 26.97
N LEU A 350 -15.14 -15.95 26.63
CA LEU A 350 -14.24 -15.42 25.61
C LEU A 350 -12.78 -15.41 26.09
N GLN A 351 -12.51 -15.09 27.36
CA GLN A 351 -11.16 -15.21 27.93
C GLN A 351 -10.70 -16.68 28.02
N GLN A 352 -11.58 -17.63 28.26
CA GLN A 352 -11.24 -19.07 28.26
C GLN A 352 -10.96 -19.58 26.83
N LYS A 353 -11.74 -19.16 25.82
CA LYS A 353 -11.45 -19.43 24.39
C LYS A 353 -10.15 -18.76 23.94
N SER A 354 -9.92 -17.48 24.30
CA SER A 354 -8.69 -16.72 24.03
C SER A 354 -7.47 -17.33 24.73
N LYS A 355 -7.60 -17.84 25.97
CA LYS A 355 -6.55 -18.60 26.66
C LYS A 355 -6.26 -19.95 25.99
N ARG A 356 -7.27 -20.67 25.52
CA ARG A 356 -7.09 -21.92 24.73
C ARG A 356 -6.42 -21.66 23.39
N LEU A 357 -6.80 -20.59 22.69
CA LEU A 357 -6.16 -20.12 21.46
C LEU A 357 -4.71 -19.69 21.74
N LYS A 358 -4.45 -18.83 22.74
CA LYS A 358 -3.10 -18.43 23.17
C LYS A 358 -2.22 -19.63 23.53
N LYS A 359 -2.78 -20.68 24.15
CA LYS A 359 -2.06 -21.93 24.48
C LYS A 359 -1.74 -22.77 23.23
N LYS A 360 -2.66 -22.81 22.25
CA LYS A 360 -2.44 -23.43 20.94
C LYS A 360 -1.40 -22.65 20.11
N TYR A 361 -1.41 -21.31 20.18
CA TYR A 361 -0.44 -20.44 19.50
C TYR A 361 0.95 -20.45 20.13
N ARG A 362 1.07 -20.57 21.47
CA ARG A 362 2.37 -20.72 22.14
C ARG A 362 3.10 -22.00 21.71
N TYR A 363 2.33 -23.07 21.44
CA TYR A 363 2.86 -24.33 20.88
C TYR A 363 3.41 -24.17 19.44
N TYR A 364 2.88 -23.25 18.64
CA TYR A 364 3.43 -22.92 17.31
C TYR A 364 4.58 -21.89 17.36
N LEU A 365 4.54 -20.97 18.33
CA LEU A 365 5.59 -19.98 18.56
C LEU A 365 6.89 -20.63 19.07
N ASP A 366 6.82 -21.65 19.93
CA ASP A 366 8.01 -22.34 20.47
C ASP A 366 8.76 -23.21 19.44
N LYS A 367 8.14 -23.52 18.28
CA LYS A 367 8.81 -24.28 17.20
C LYS A 367 9.40 -23.44 16.07
N SER A 368 9.18 -22.12 16.06
CA SER A 368 9.84 -21.23 15.10
C SER A 368 11.00 -20.50 15.76
N MET A 369 12.22 -20.83 15.34
CA MET A 369 13.50 -20.24 15.75
C MET A 369 13.62 -18.71 15.46
N LEU A 370 12.52 -18.06 15.07
CA LEU A 370 12.46 -16.65 14.65
C LEU A 370 12.36 -15.65 15.82
N PHE A 371 11.99 -16.09 17.03
CA PHE A 371 11.70 -15.15 18.13
C PHE A 371 12.95 -14.47 18.71
N ARG A 372 14.16 -15.00 18.49
CA ARG A 372 15.42 -14.38 18.91
C ARG A 372 15.97 -13.32 17.94
N ILE A 373 15.47 -13.28 16.70
CA ILE A 373 15.89 -12.29 15.70
C ILE A 373 15.07 -10.99 15.82
N VAL A 374 13.85 -11.07 16.36
CA VAL A 374 12.90 -9.95 16.40
C VAL A 374 13.26 -8.89 17.45
N GLN A 375 13.98 -9.22 18.53
CA GLN A 375 14.33 -8.22 19.55
C GLN A 375 15.40 -7.19 19.13
N ASN A 376 16.23 -7.49 18.11
CA ASN A 376 17.21 -6.52 17.61
C ASN A 376 16.67 -5.64 16.46
N SER A 377 15.40 -5.81 16.07
CA SER A 377 14.72 -4.93 15.10
C SER A 377 13.72 -3.96 15.75
N PHE A 378 13.69 -3.90 17.08
CA PHE A 378 12.70 -3.16 17.88
C PHE A 378 12.90 -1.63 17.91
N THR A 379 13.92 -1.09 17.26
CA THR A 379 14.13 0.37 17.08
C THR A 379 13.65 0.90 15.72
N SER A 380 13.13 0.07 14.83
CA SER A 380 12.79 0.48 13.45
C SER A 380 11.29 0.70 13.18
N ILE A 381 10.38 0.36 14.11
CA ILE A 381 8.92 0.29 13.84
C ILE A 381 8.11 1.18 14.81
N ILE A 382 8.64 2.36 15.10
CA ILE A 382 7.86 3.58 15.37
C ILE A 382 8.24 4.57 14.27
N ARG A 383 7.56 4.50 13.14
CA ARG A 383 7.43 5.63 12.24
C ARG A 383 6.03 5.51 11.64
N GLN A 384 5.14 6.42 12.05
CA GLN A 384 4.13 6.99 11.15
C GLN A 384 4.75 7.05 9.75
N SER A 385 4.02 6.79 8.65
CA SER A 385 4.56 7.00 7.28
C SER A 385 5.40 8.27 7.30
N SER A 386 6.72 8.10 7.36
CA SER A 386 7.48 9.19 7.97
C SER A 386 7.44 10.32 6.98
N ASN A 387 7.25 11.54 7.45
CA ASN A 387 7.57 12.70 6.63
C ASN A 387 9.05 12.67 6.21
N PHE A 388 9.84 11.69 6.67
CA PHE A 388 11.17 11.41 6.17
C PHE A 388 11.19 10.93 4.71
N VAL A 389 11.94 11.64 3.88
CA VAL A 389 12.36 11.22 2.54
C VAL A 389 13.86 10.95 2.56
N ARG A 390 14.23 9.78 2.06
CA ARG A 390 15.62 9.36 1.94
C ARG A 390 16.21 9.90 0.65
N ILE A 391 17.33 10.63 0.76
CA ILE A 391 18.17 10.98 -0.38
C ILE A 391 19.27 9.94 -0.52
N PHE A 392 19.45 9.42 -1.73
CA PHE A 392 20.57 8.58 -2.13
C PHE A 392 21.51 9.42 -3.00
N GLU A 393 22.59 9.91 -2.39
CA GLU A 393 23.53 10.81 -3.06
C GLU A 393 24.46 10.02 -4.00
N VAL A 394 24.31 10.24 -5.31
CA VAL A 394 25.06 9.53 -6.36
C VAL A 394 26.21 10.35 -6.93
N GLY A 395 26.42 11.58 -6.46
CA GLY A 395 27.44 12.51 -6.97
C GLY A 395 28.86 11.92 -7.07
N PRO A 396 29.39 11.26 -6.03
CA PRO A 396 30.75 10.70 -6.08
C PRO A 396 30.94 9.58 -7.11
N ARG A 397 29.88 8.82 -7.41
CA ARG A 397 29.89 7.77 -8.43
C ARG A 397 29.32 8.27 -9.75
N ASP A 398 27.99 8.33 -9.86
CA ASP A 398 27.28 8.64 -11.11
C ASP A 398 27.56 10.07 -11.59
N GLY A 399 27.66 11.02 -10.65
CA GLY A 399 28.00 12.40 -10.96
C GLY A 399 29.39 12.54 -11.55
N LEU A 400 30.42 12.04 -10.86
CA LEU A 400 31.80 12.16 -11.33
C LEU A 400 32.09 11.30 -12.56
N GLN A 401 31.44 10.14 -12.71
CA GLN A 401 31.76 9.13 -13.73
C GLN A 401 31.88 9.68 -15.16
N ASN A 402 31.07 10.68 -15.51
CA ASN A 402 31.03 11.28 -16.85
C ASN A 402 31.62 12.70 -16.91
N GLU A 403 32.26 13.18 -15.83
CA GLU A 403 32.97 14.46 -15.84
C GLU A 403 34.22 14.37 -16.70
N LYS A 404 34.48 15.44 -17.46
CA LYS A 404 35.65 15.51 -18.34
C LYS A 404 36.95 15.73 -17.56
N THR A 405 36.87 16.45 -16.44
CA THR A 405 38.02 16.77 -15.61
C THR A 405 38.31 15.58 -14.70
N GLN A 406 39.52 15.03 -14.82
CA GLN A 406 39.97 13.95 -13.92
C GLN A 406 40.11 14.51 -12.50
N VAL A 407 39.34 13.96 -11.57
CA VAL A 407 39.39 14.34 -10.16
C VAL A 407 40.38 13.41 -9.45
N SER A 408 41.33 13.99 -8.68
CA SER A 408 42.30 13.20 -7.92
C SER A 408 41.62 12.34 -6.85
N THR A 409 42.23 11.21 -6.51
CA THR A 409 41.76 10.30 -5.46
C THR A 409 41.58 11.02 -4.12
N SER A 410 42.54 11.85 -3.71
CA SER A 410 42.46 12.67 -2.49
C SER A 410 41.25 13.60 -2.49
N THR A 411 40.93 14.20 -3.65
CA THR A 411 39.76 15.06 -3.77
C THR A 411 38.46 14.27 -3.67
N LYS A 412 38.37 13.08 -4.27
CA LYS A 412 37.18 12.23 -4.15
C LYS A 412 36.93 11.82 -2.70
N ILE A 413 37.99 11.45 -1.98
CA ILE A 413 37.93 11.13 -0.55
C ILE A 413 37.44 12.34 0.25
N GLU A 414 38.08 13.50 0.08
CA GLU A 414 37.68 14.77 0.70
C GLU A 414 36.21 15.10 0.41
N PHE A 415 35.77 14.93 -0.84
CA PHE A 415 34.41 15.16 -1.27
C PHE A 415 33.40 14.26 -0.56
N ILE A 416 33.66 12.95 -0.49
CA ILE A 416 32.79 11.98 0.21
C ILE A 416 32.77 12.24 1.73
N ASN A 417 33.92 12.58 2.32
CA ASN A 417 34.02 12.89 3.74
C ASN A 417 33.22 14.16 4.06
N ARG A 418 33.29 15.18 3.21
CA ARG A 418 32.45 16.39 3.32
C ARG A 418 30.97 16.08 3.18
N LEU A 419 30.57 15.27 2.19
CA LEU A 419 29.18 14.82 2.05
C LEU A 419 28.68 14.09 3.31
N SER A 420 29.54 13.28 3.92
CA SER A 420 29.22 12.55 5.17
C SER A 420 28.89 13.48 6.34
N GLN A 421 29.38 14.74 6.32
CA GLN A 421 29.13 15.75 7.35
C GLN A 421 27.87 16.60 7.11
N THR A 422 27.14 16.36 6.03
CA THR A 422 25.90 17.09 5.68
C THR A 422 24.65 16.50 6.33
N GLY A 423 24.74 15.29 6.90
CA GLY A 423 23.58 14.55 7.41
C GLY A 423 23.03 13.52 6.42
N LEU A 424 23.58 13.42 5.21
CA LEU A 424 23.33 12.34 4.27
C LEU A 424 23.51 10.97 4.94
N LYS A 425 22.61 10.03 4.61
CA LYS A 425 22.62 8.66 5.15
C LYS A 425 22.98 7.60 4.12
N TYR A 426 22.94 7.94 2.84
CA TYR A 426 23.24 7.03 1.75
C TYR A 426 24.07 7.77 0.71
N ILE A 427 25.27 7.27 0.46
CA ILE A 427 26.23 7.86 -0.47
C ILE A 427 26.75 6.73 -1.37
N GLU A 428 26.60 6.89 -2.68
CA GLU A 428 27.21 6.01 -3.66
C GLU A 428 28.65 6.46 -3.91
N VAL A 429 29.60 5.72 -3.36
CA VAL A 429 31.00 6.15 -3.25
C VAL A 429 31.75 6.00 -4.56
N THR A 430 31.62 4.85 -5.22
CA THR A 430 32.43 4.51 -6.39
C THR A 430 31.86 3.30 -7.13
N SER A 431 32.53 2.90 -8.22
CA SER A 431 32.14 1.81 -9.11
C SER A 431 33.30 0.87 -9.38
N PHE A 432 33.12 -0.43 -9.10
CA PHE A 432 34.08 -1.49 -9.38
C PHE A 432 33.91 -2.01 -10.82
N VAL A 433 34.09 -1.10 -11.76
CA VAL A 433 34.06 -1.34 -13.21
C VAL A 433 35.47 -1.39 -13.79
N SER A 434 35.58 -1.74 -15.07
CA SER A 434 36.87 -1.73 -15.75
C SER A 434 37.38 -0.28 -15.91
N PRO A 435 38.60 0.04 -15.42
CA PRO A 435 39.24 1.34 -15.62
C PRO A 435 39.41 1.71 -17.10
N LYS A 436 39.48 0.71 -17.99
CA LYS A 436 39.57 0.92 -19.44
C LYS A 436 38.31 1.61 -19.99
N TRP A 437 37.15 1.25 -19.47
CA TRP A 437 35.87 1.77 -19.95
C TRP A 437 35.48 3.06 -19.21
N ILE A 438 35.77 3.12 -17.91
CA ILE A 438 35.43 4.25 -17.05
C ILE A 438 36.69 4.70 -16.28
N PRO A 439 37.57 5.51 -16.89
CA PRO A 439 38.84 5.93 -16.27
C PRO A 439 38.65 6.75 -15.00
N GLN A 440 37.54 7.50 -14.89
CA GLN A 440 37.26 8.29 -13.71
C GLN A 440 37.11 7.44 -12.44
N MET A 441 36.74 6.17 -12.56
CA MET A 441 36.52 5.27 -11.42
C MET A 441 37.70 4.29 -11.21
N ASN A 442 38.88 4.57 -11.80
CA ASN A 442 40.01 3.65 -11.73
C ASN A 442 40.59 3.45 -10.32
N ASP A 443 40.42 4.45 -9.44
CA ASP A 443 40.91 4.52 -8.07
C ASP A 443 39.86 4.04 -7.05
N HIS A 444 38.91 3.21 -7.50
CA HIS A 444 37.78 2.73 -6.69
C HIS A 444 38.22 2.02 -5.40
N VAL A 445 39.39 1.37 -5.37
CA VAL A 445 39.92 0.70 -4.16
C VAL A 445 40.41 1.74 -3.17
N GLU A 446 41.25 2.66 -3.65
CA GLU A 446 41.90 3.69 -2.85
C GLU A 446 40.87 4.66 -2.26
N VAL A 447 39.86 5.05 -3.04
CA VAL A 447 38.75 5.89 -2.56
C VAL A 447 37.96 5.17 -1.47
N LEU A 448 37.55 3.92 -1.70
CA LEU A 448 36.72 3.17 -0.74
C LEU A 448 37.45 2.90 0.59
N ALA A 449 38.77 2.73 0.52
CA ALA A 449 39.63 2.52 1.68
C ALA A 449 39.99 3.84 2.40
N GLY A 450 40.05 4.96 1.69
CA GLY A 450 40.50 6.24 2.22
C GLY A 450 39.43 7.13 2.85
N ILE A 451 38.14 6.80 2.70
CA ILE A 451 37.04 7.60 3.29
C ILE A 451 36.90 7.41 4.80
N ASP A 452 36.51 8.49 5.48
CA ASP A 452 36.16 8.47 6.90
C ASP A 452 34.75 7.90 7.06
N ARG A 453 34.65 6.65 7.51
CA ARG A 453 33.37 5.97 7.66
C ARG A 453 32.65 6.38 8.93
N LEU A 454 31.49 7.00 8.76
CA LEU A 454 30.58 7.26 9.87
C LEU A 454 29.60 6.07 10.04
N PRO A 455 29.30 5.65 11.29
CA PRO A 455 28.55 4.43 11.57
C PRO A 455 27.09 4.44 11.06
N ASP A 456 26.50 5.63 10.91
CA ASP A 456 25.09 5.81 10.50
C ASP A 456 24.92 6.07 9.00
N ILE A 457 25.96 5.88 8.19
CA ILE A 457 25.93 6.15 6.74
C ILE A 457 26.16 4.84 5.98
N CYS A 458 25.28 4.58 5.02
CA CYS A 458 25.44 3.53 4.03
C CYS A 458 26.33 4.03 2.90
N TYR A 459 27.55 3.50 2.82
CA TYR A 459 28.46 3.69 1.70
C TYR A 459 28.26 2.55 0.70
N SER A 460 27.54 2.85 -0.38
CA SER A 460 27.18 1.91 -1.44
C SER A 460 28.20 1.97 -2.59
N VAL A 461 28.43 0.85 -3.27
CA VAL A 461 29.34 0.77 -4.42
C VAL A 461 28.73 -0.03 -5.57
N LEU A 462 28.96 0.38 -6.81
CA LEU A 462 28.45 -0.31 -7.98
C LEU A 462 29.30 -1.54 -8.32
N THR A 463 28.70 -2.72 -8.44
CA THR A 463 29.39 -3.98 -8.80
C THR A 463 28.64 -4.73 -9.90
N PRO A 464 28.83 -4.39 -11.19
CA PRO A 464 28.03 -4.96 -12.28
C PRO A 464 28.42 -6.40 -12.65
N ASN A 465 29.44 -6.97 -12.03
CA ASN A 465 29.91 -8.33 -12.29
C ASN A 465 30.60 -8.94 -11.06
N ILE A 466 30.85 -10.25 -11.10
CA ILE A 466 31.50 -11.00 -10.02
C ILE A 466 32.91 -10.48 -9.75
N GLN A 467 33.67 -10.06 -10.78
CA GLN A 467 35.04 -9.57 -10.56
C GLN A 467 35.04 -8.31 -9.70
N GLY A 468 34.10 -7.39 -9.95
CA GLY A 468 33.90 -6.20 -9.12
C GLY A 468 33.48 -6.54 -7.70
N LEU A 469 32.52 -7.46 -7.54
CA LEU A 469 32.07 -7.91 -6.21
C LEU A 469 33.22 -8.57 -5.43
N ASN A 470 33.99 -9.47 -6.04
CA ASN A 470 35.11 -10.15 -5.39
C ASN A 470 36.18 -9.15 -4.92
N LYS A 471 36.44 -8.08 -5.69
CA LYS A 471 37.33 -7.00 -5.25
C LYS A 471 36.79 -6.31 -4.00
N VAL A 472 35.51 -5.94 -3.97
CA VAL A 472 34.87 -5.37 -2.76
C VAL A 472 35.02 -6.31 -1.57
N LEU A 473 34.73 -7.60 -1.75
CA LEU A 473 34.83 -8.59 -0.68
C LEU A 473 36.27 -8.81 -0.18
N SER A 474 37.26 -8.70 -1.07
CA SER A 474 38.68 -8.83 -0.70
C SER A 474 39.18 -7.70 0.21
N LEU A 475 38.50 -6.54 0.20
CA LEU A 475 38.77 -5.42 1.10
C LEU A 475 38.17 -5.63 2.51
N GLY A 476 37.42 -6.71 2.72
CA GLY A 476 36.83 -7.11 3.99
C GLY A 476 35.33 -6.81 4.10
N LYS A 477 34.65 -7.51 5.01
CA LYS A 477 33.17 -7.49 5.17
C LYS A 477 32.56 -6.12 5.52
N LYS A 478 33.37 -5.12 5.89
CA LYS A 478 32.94 -3.75 6.22
C LYS A 478 33.40 -2.71 5.19
N ALA A 479 34.00 -3.15 4.07
CA ALA A 479 34.48 -2.25 3.03
C ALA A 479 33.35 -1.60 2.24
N ALA A 480 32.17 -2.19 2.16
CA ALA A 480 30.97 -1.53 1.66
C ALA A 480 29.79 -1.95 2.53
N ASN A 481 28.82 -1.05 2.68
CA ASN A 481 27.59 -1.36 3.41
C ASN A 481 26.55 -2.03 2.49
N GLU A 482 26.68 -1.80 1.19
CA GLU A 482 25.73 -2.21 0.16
C GLU A 482 26.46 -2.27 -1.18
N VAL A 483 25.97 -3.13 -2.08
CA VAL A 483 26.36 -3.11 -3.49
C VAL A 483 25.17 -2.82 -4.39
N ALA A 484 25.44 -2.16 -5.51
CA ALA A 484 24.44 -1.86 -6.53
C ALA A 484 24.70 -2.60 -7.84
N ILE A 485 23.62 -3.04 -8.50
CA ILE A 485 23.62 -3.58 -9.87
C ILE A 485 22.65 -2.75 -10.72
N PHE A 486 22.89 -2.71 -12.03
CA PHE A 486 22.07 -1.91 -12.94
C PHE A 486 21.71 -2.69 -14.20
N SER A 487 20.44 -2.62 -14.61
CA SER A 487 19.93 -3.15 -15.87
C SER A 487 19.34 -1.99 -16.71
N ALA A 488 18.72 -2.31 -17.84
CA ALA A 488 18.03 -1.34 -18.68
C ALA A 488 16.72 -1.91 -19.21
N ALA A 489 15.73 -1.05 -19.45
CA ALA A 489 14.46 -1.40 -20.06
C ALA A 489 14.48 -1.43 -21.59
N SER A 490 15.66 -1.21 -22.19
CA SER A 490 15.86 -1.17 -23.64
C SER A 490 17.00 -2.10 -24.05
N GLU A 491 16.74 -2.97 -25.04
CA GLU A 491 17.73 -3.94 -25.54
C GLU A 491 18.88 -3.25 -26.26
N ILE A 492 18.59 -2.26 -27.11
CA ILE A 492 19.63 -1.48 -27.79
C ILE A 492 20.49 -0.72 -26.76
N PHE A 493 19.86 -0.16 -25.72
CA PHE A 493 20.61 0.51 -24.67
C PHE A 493 21.51 -0.46 -23.89
N SER A 494 20.99 -1.63 -23.48
CA SER A 494 21.78 -2.66 -22.79
C SER A 494 22.99 -3.10 -23.63
N LYS A 495 22.77 -3.38 -24.92
CA LYS A 495 23.86 -3.77 -25.84
C LYS A 495 24.91 -2.68 -25.99
N LYS A 496 24.52 -1.40 -26.10
CA LYS A 496 25.48 -0.30 -26.24
C LYS A 496 26.20 0.06 -24.94
N ASN A 497 25.56 -0.15 -23.79
CA ASN A 497 26.11 0.25 -22.49
C ASN A 497 26.97 -0.85 -21.85
N ILE A 498 26.54 -2.12 -21.92
CA ILE A 498 27.20 -3.25 -21.26
C ILE A 498 27.51 -4.43 -22.18
N ASN A 499 27.30 -4.27 -23.49
CA ASN A 499 27.60 -5.27 -24.54
C ASN A 499 26.96 -6.64 -24.28
N CYS A 500 25.73 -6.64 -23.77
CA CYS A 500 24.88 -7.83 -23.66
C CYS A 500 23.40 -7.47 -23.73
N SER A 501 22.56 -8.47 -24.00
CA SER A 501 21.10 -8.37 -23.86
C SER A 501 20.67 -8.14 -22.41
N ILE A 502 19.41 -7.76 -22.23
CA ILE A 502 18.82 -7.62 -20.90
C ILE A 502 18.87 -8.99 -20.19
N GLU A 503 18.48 -10.08 -20.84
CA GLU A 503 18.47 -11.41 -20.23
C GLU A 503 19.86 -11.86 -19.76
N GLU A 504 20.89 -11.68 -20.59
CA GLU A 504 22.28 -11.99 -20.22
C GLU A 504 22.76 -11.14 -19.04
N SER A 505 22.33 -9.87 -18.95
CA SER A 505 22.65 -9.02 -17.80
C SER A 505 22.09 -9.61 -16.49
N PHE A 506 20.84 -10.07 -16.52
CA PHE A 506 20.19 -10.71 -15.37
C PHE A 506 20.85 -12.04 -14.98
N GLN A 507 21.33 -12.83 -15.94
CA GLN A 507 22.09 -14.03 -15.66
C GLN A 507 23.40 -13.72 -14.91
N ARG A 508 24.11 -12.65 -15.30
CA ARG A 508 25.31 -12.18 -14.59
C ARG A 508 24.96 -11.67 -13.19
N PHE A 509 23.88 -10.91 -13.06
CA PHE A 509 23.43 -10.38 -11.78
C PHE A 509 23.02 -11.46 -10.79
N ASN A 510 22.42 -12.57 -11.25
CA ASN A 510 22.06 -13.69 -10.38
C ASN A 510 23.24 -14.20 -9.56
N GLN A 511 24.42 -14.26 -10.18
CA GLN A 511 25.62 -14.70 -9.48
C GLN A 511 26.12 -13.65 -8.49
N VAL A 512 26.10 -12.37 -8.86
CA VAL A 512 26.46 -11.25 -7.98
C VAL A 512 25.55 -11.21 -6.75
N VAL A 513 24.23 -11.25 -6.95
CA VAL A 513 23.24 -11.20 -5.87
C VAL A 513 23.40 -12.41 -4.96
N LYS A 514 23.53 -13.62 -5.52
CA LYS A 514 23.74 -14.82 -4.71
C LYS A 514 24.96 -14.70 -3.79
N ILE A 515 26.13 -14.34 -4.33
CA ILE A 515 27.37 -14.22 -3.54
C ILE A 515 27.27 -13.08 -2.53
N ALA A 516 26.69 -11.94 -2.90
CA ALA A 516 26.49 -10.82 -1.98
C ALA A 516 25.63 -11.23 -0.78
N HIS A 517 24.53 -11.95 -1.02
CA HIS A 517 23.68 -12.47 0.05
C HIS A 517 24.38 -13.51 0.93
N GLU A 518 25.19 -14.40 0.36
CA GLU A 518 26.03 -15.33 1.14
C GLU A 518 27.00 -14.60 2.08
N GLN A 519 27.39 -13.37 1.74
CA GLN A 519 28.23 -12.50 2.58
C GLN A 519 27.44 -11.52 3.45
N ASN A 520 26.11 -11.60 3.47
CA ASN A 520 25.20 -10.67 4.15
C ASN A 520 25.35 -9.20 3.68
N LEU A 521 25.65 -9.00 2.39
CA LEU A 521 25.77 -7.69 1.77
C LEU A 521 24.47 -7.38 1.00
N PRO A 522 23.69 -6.35 1.41
CA PRO A 522 22.48 -5.93 0.71
C PRO A 522 22.78 -5.53 -0.73
N VAL A 523 21.83 -5.83 -1.62
CA VAL A 523 21.92 -5.47 -3.04
C VAL A 523 20.80 -4.52 -3.43
N ARG A 524 21.16 -3.39 -4.03
CA ARG A 524 20.24 -2.43 -4.65
C ARG A 524 20.25 -2.62 -6.16
N GLY A 525 19.07 -2.64 -6.78
CA GLY A 525 18.92 -2.72 -8.23
C GLY A 525 18.60 -1.35 -8.83
N SER A 526 18.99 -1.12 -10.07
CA SER A 526 18.49 0.01 -10.87
C SER A 526 18.13 -0.42 -12.29
N ILE A 527 17.18 0.28 -12.89
CA ILE A 527 16.77 0.06 -14.27
C ILE A 527 16.88 1.39 -15.01
N SER A 528 17.72 1.43 -16.03
CA SER A 528 17.84 2.56 -16.96
C SER A 528 16.71 2.58 -17.99
N CYS A 529 16.44 3.77 -18.53
CA CYS A 529 15.46 3.99 -19.60
C CYS A 529 14.02 3.60 -19.25
N THR A 530 13.58 3.79 -18.00
CA THR A 530 12.23 3.32 -17.57
C THR A 530 11.07 4.04 -18.23
N VAL A 531 11.27 5.27 -18.70
CA VAL A 531 10.24 6.08 -19.37
C VAL A 531 10.59 6.42 -20.82
N GLY A 532 11.86 6.28 -21.19
CA GLY A 532 12.35 6.58 -22.54
C GLY A 532 13.79 6.13 -22.76
N CYS A 533 14.11 5.81 -24.00
CA CYS A 533 15.41 5.36 -24.47
C CYS A 533 15.90 6.28 -25.60
N PRO A 534 17.19 6.65 -25.63
CA PRO A 534 17.75 7.49 -26.70
C PRO A 534 17.79 6.80 -28.07
N TYR A 535 17.55 5.49 -28.12
CA TYR A 535 17.61 4.68 -29.34
C TYR A 535 16.24 4.13 -29.77
N GLU A 536 15.47 3.62 -28.82
CA GLU A 536 14.16 2.99 -29.07
C GLU A 536 13.00 3.96 -28.85
N GLY A 537 13.27 5.17 -28.35
CA GLY A 537 12.25 6.16 -28.04
C GLY A 537 11.43 5.78 -26.81
N LYS A 538 10.10 5.79 -26.92
CA LYS A 538 9.21 5.58 -25.78
C LYS A 538 9.27 4.15 -25.26
N ILE A 539 9.54 3.99 -23.96
CA ILE A 539 9.47 2.69 -23.28
C ILE A 539 8.12 2.55 -22.57
N LYS A 540 7.45 1.42 -22.78
CA LYS A 540 6.13 1.16 -22.18
C LYS A 540 6.31 0.64 -20.74
N PRO A 541 5.44 1.02 -19.78
CA PRO A 541 5.47 0.46 -18.44
C PRO A 541 5.44 -1.07 -18.40
N SER A 542 4.73 -1.71 -19.32
CA SER A 542 4.67 -3.17 -19.46
C SER A 542 6.02 -3.83 -19.76
N GLN A 543 7.01 -3.09 -20.26
CA GLN A 543 8.39 -3.57 -20.45
C GLN A 543 9.23 -3.45 -19.17
N VAL A 544 8.90 -2.50 -18.29
CA VAL A 544 9.66 -2.21 -17.07
C VAL A 544 9.21 -3.08 -15.90
N VAL A 545 7.90 -3.28 -15.75
CA VAL A 545 7.32 -4.05 -14.63
C VAL A 545 8.00 -5.43 -14.47
N PRO A 546 8.17 -6.26 -15.51
CA PRO A 546 8.80 -7.57 -15.35
C PRO A 546 10.26 -7.49 -14.90
N LEU A 547 10.97 -6.42 -15.25
CA LEU A 547 12.37 -6.21 -14.85
C LEU A 547 12.48 -5.81 -13.38
N VAL A 548 11.54 -5.00 -12.89
CA VAL A 548 11.44 -4.65 -11.46
C VAL A 548 11.14 -5.92 -10.66
N GLU A 549 10.16 -6.72 -11.10
CA GLU A 549 9.84 -8.01 -10.47
C GLU A 549 11.06 -8.93 -10.42
N LYS A 550 11.78 -9.05 -11.55
CA LYS A 550 12.96 -9.91 -11.64
C LYS A 550 14.07 -9.47 -10.69
N LEU A 551 14.38 -8.17 -10.60
CA LEU A 551 15.39 -7.66 -9.65
C LEU A 551 14.99 -7.93 -8.18
N LEU A 552 13.72 -7.71 -7.84
CA LEU A 552 13.22 -7.97 -6.49
C LEU A 552 13.19 -9.46 -6.15
N ASP A 553 12.75 -10.30 -7.08
CA ASP A 553 12.69 -11.76 -6.90
C ASP A 553 14.09 -12.38 -6.77
N MET A 554 15.10 -11.78 -7.40
CA MET A 554 16.50 -12.19 -7.24
C MET A 554 17.08 -11.89 -5.86
N GLY A 555 16.51 -10.93 -5.12
CA GLY A 555 16.96 -10.55 -3.79
C GLY A 555 17.29 -9.07 -3.61
N CYS A 556 17.15 -8.22 -4.65
CA CYS A 556 17.33 -6.78 -4.46
C CYS A 556 16.30 -6.24 -3.46
N TYR A 557 16.75 -5.47 -2.48
CA TYR A 557 15.84 -4.93 -1.46
C TYR A 557 15.06 -3.71 -1.96
N GLU A 558 15.64 -2.96 -2.90
CA GLU A 558 15.06 -1.78 -3.55
C GLU A 558 15.47 -1.70 -5.02
N VAL A 559 14.59 -1.17 -5.86
CA VAL A 559 14.83 -0.90 -7.29
C VAL A 559 14.67 0.59 -7.60
N ALA A 560 15.75 1.23 -8.08
CA ALA A 560 15.73 2.59 -8.58
C ALA A 560 15.26 2.65 -10.04
N LEU A 561 14.19 3.40 -10.29
CA LEU A 561 13.61 3.60 -11.62
C LEU A 561 14.23 4.84 -12.26
N ALA A 562 15.09 4.65 -13.26
CA ALA A 562 15.87 5.75 -13.85
C ALA A 562 15.29 6.29 -15.16
N ASP A 563 14.94 7.58 -15.15
CA ASP A 563 14.78 8.41 -16.34
C ASP A 563 16.16 8.92 -16.80
N THR A 564 16.94 7.99 -17.37
CA THR A 564 18.37 8.16 -17.70
C THR A 564 18.68 9.31 -18.66
N ILE A 565 17.71 9.71 -19.48
CA ILE A 565 17.87 10.80 -20.46
C ILE A 565 17.06 12.04 -20.10
N GLY A 566 16.28 12.01 -19.02
CA GLY A 566 15.51 13.15 -18.51
C GLY A 566 14.31 13.53 -19.38
N VAL A 567 13.75 12.59 -20.15
CA VAL A 567 12.63 12.83 -21.08
C VAL A 567 11.26 12.54 -20.45
N GLY A 568 11.26 11.98 -19.24
CA GLY A 568 10.07 11.68 -18.49
C GLY A 568 9.27 12.95 -18.18
N THR A 569 7.96 12.78 -18.10
CA THR A 569 7.01 13.80 -17.63
C THR A 569 6.23 13.24 -16.44
N PRO A 570 5.56 14.10 -15.64
CA PRO A 570 4.75 13.63 -14.51
C PRO A 570 3.76 12.54 -14.94
N LYS A 571 3.13 12.69 -16.12
CA LYS A 571 2.24 11.67 -16.68
C LYS A 571 2.95 10.33 -16.91
N SER A 572 4.15 10.30 -17.50
CA SER A 572 4.85 9.02 -17.74
C SER A 572 5.31 8.37 -16.43
N ILE A 573 5.72 9.17 -15.44
CA ILE A 573 6.06 8.67 -14.10
C ILE A 573 4.82 8.07 -13.42
N HIS A 574 3.68 8.75 -13.54
CA HIS A 574 2.41 8.26 -13.02
C HIS A 574 2.02 6.92 -13.63
N GLU A 575 2.02 6.82 -14.97
CA GLU A 575 1.68 5.56 -15.65
C GLU A 575 2.65 4.43 -15.32
N LEU A 576 3.95 4.73 -15.19
CA LEU A 576 4.96 3.74 -14.79
C LEU A 576 4.70 3.21 -13.38
N LEU A 577 4.56 4.10 -12.40
CA LEU A 577 4.33 3.71 -11.01
C LEU A 577 2.97 3.02 -10.82
N LYS A 578 1.92 3.50 -11.49
CA LYS A 578 0.60 2.87 -11.50
C LYS A 578 0.68 1.43 -12.01
N ALA A 579 1.41 1.18 -13.09
CA ALA A 579 1.60 -0.17 -13.63
C ALA A 579 2.39 -1.07 -12.65
N ILE A 580 3.44 -0.55 -12.01
CA ILE A 580 4.22 -1.29 -11.01
C ILE A 580 3.35 -1.64 -9.79
N TYR A 581 2.55 -0.70 -9.30
CA TYR A 581 1.64 -0.90 -8.16
C TYR A 581 0.51 -1.88 -8.47
N ALA A 582 -0.01 -1.86 -9.70
CA ALA A 582 -1.00 -2.85 -10.15
C ALA A 582 -0.46 -4.30 -10.10
N ASN A 583 0.86 -4.49 -10.08
CA ASN A 583 1.52 -5.79 -9.91
C ASN A 583 1.92 -6.07 -8.45
N GLY A 584 1.44 -5.28 -7.49
CA GLY A 584 1.62 -5.53 -6.06
C GLY A 584 2.98 -5.16 -5.49
N ILE A 585 3.80 -4.44 -6.25
CA ILE A 585 5.08 -3.92 -5.77
C ILE A 585 4.81 -2.64 -4.99
N SER A 586 5.14 -2.63 -3.70
CA SER A 586 4.93 -1.45 -2.84
C SER A 586 6.00 -0.38 -3.07
N SER A 587 5.62 0.89 -2.88
CA SER A 587 6.50 2.05 -3.01
C SER A 587 7.75 1.98 -2.12
N ASN A 588 7.70 1.25 -1.00
CA ASN A 588 8.83 1.11 -0.07
C ASN A 588 9.97 0.23 -0.61
N LYS A 589 9.79 -0.39 -1.78
CA LYS A 589 10.82 -1.13 -2.51
C LYS A 589 11.33 -0.38 -3.74
N LEU A 590 10.91 0.87 -3.92
CA LEU A 590 11.18 1.64 -5.11
C LEU A 590 11.86 2.96 -4.77
N ALA A 591 12.78 3.36 -5.63
CA ALA A 591 13.34 4.69 -5.66
C ALA A 591 13.13 5.32 -7.04
N ILE A 592 13.21 6.64 -7.12
CA ILE A 592 13.18 7.37 -8.39
C ILE A 592 14.53 8.04 -8.65
N HIS A 593 15.03 7.90 -9.87
CA HIS A 593 16.27 8.53 -10.34
C HIS A 593 15.94 9.35 -11.59
N CYS A 594 15.91 10.67 -11.46
CA CYS A 594 15.54 11.56 -12.55
C CYS A 594 16.73 12.42 -12.98
N HIS A 595 17.04 12.37 -14.28
CA HIS A 595 17.92 13.36 -14.89
C HIS A 595 17.13 14.63 -15.23
N ASP A 596 17.78 15.79 -15.15
CA ASP A 596 17.16 17.08 -15.37
C ASP A 596 17.48 17.68 -16.75
N THR A 597 17.81 16.83 -17.73
CA THR A 597 18.17 17.22 -19.10
C THR A 597 17.15 18.17 -19.74
N TYR A 598 15.86 17.94 -19.51
CA TYR A 598 14.75 18.74 -20.06
C TYR A 598 14.01 19.55 -18.97
N GLY A 599 14.61 19.75 -17.80
CA GLY A 599 14.00 20.51 -16.70
C GLY A 599 12.77 19.83 -16.08
N GLN A 600 12.65 18.50 -16.20
CA GLN A 600 11.49 17.74 -15.74
C GLN A 600 11.70 17.06 -14.39
N ALA A 601 12.92 16.99 -13.87
CA ALA A 601 13.23 16.09 -12.76
C ALA A 601 12.46 16.45 -11.48
N ILE A 602 12.41 17.73 -11.11
CA ILE A 602 11.66 18.20 -9.93
C ILE A 602 10.16 17.90 -10.05
N ALA A 603 9.57 18.09 -11.23
CA ALA A 603 8.15 17.78 -11.47
C ALA A 603 7.88 16.27 -11.41
N ASN A 604 8.78 15.46 -11.97
CA ASN A 604 8.71 13.99 -11.94
C ASN A 604 8.84 13.46 -10.51
N ILE A 605 9.75 14.04 -9.71
CA ILE A 605 9.94 13.72 -8.30
C ILE A 605 8.72 14.11 -7.48
N ALA A 606 8.14 15.30 -7.68
CA ALA A 606 6.90 15.71 -7.03
C ALA A 606 5.78 14.71 -7.29
N GLN A 607 5.61 14.26 -8.55
CA GLN A 607 4.63 13.24 -8.88
C GLN A 607 4.92 11.90 -8.21
N ALA A 608 6.18 11.47 -8.16
CA ALA A 608 6.59 10.23 -7.48
C ALA A 608 6.33 10.29 -5.96
N LEU A 609 6.58 11.45 -5.33
CA LEU A 609 6.29 11.71 -3.92
C LEU A 609 4.79 11.61 -3.60
N GLU A 610 3.94 12.19 -4.44
CA GLU A 610 2.48 12.05 -4.35
C GLU A 610 2.03 10.59 -4.43
N MET A 611 2.75 9.79 -5.23
CA MET A 611 2.50 8.36 -5.38
C MET A 611 3.20 7.49 -4.32
N GLY A 612 3.73 8.11 -3.26
CA GLY A 612 4.25 7.40 -2.08
C GLY A 612 5.70 6.94 -2.18
N ILE A 613 6.46 7.33 -3.23
CA ILE A 613 7.91 7.10 -3.27
C ILE A 613 8.58 7.94 -2.19
N ARG A 614 9.55 7.35 -1.47
CA ARG A 614 10.27 8.00 -0.36
C ARG A 614 11.80 7.84 -0.43
N CYS A 615 12.32 7.33 -1.55
CA CYS A 615 13.74 7.32 -1.86
C CYS A 615 13.97 8.03 -3.20
N ILE A 616 14.82 9.04 -3.19
CA ILE A 616 15.15 9.85 -4.37
C ILE A 616 16.65 9.82 -4.56
N ASP A 617 17.07 9.47 -5.76
CA ASP A 617 18.46 9.53 -6.18
C ASP A 617 18.74 10.91 -6.76
N SER A 618 19.79 11.56 -6.28
CA SER A 618 20.17 12.90 -6.71
C SER A 618 21.69 13.09 -6.60
N SER A 619 22.19 14.10 -7.29
CA SER A 619 23.62 14.37 -7.38
C SER A 619 23.90 15.81 -6.95
N VAL A 620 24.76 16.01 -5.96
CA VAL A 620 25.13 17.35 -5.50
C VAL A 620 25.62 18.22 -6.68
N ALA A 621 25.28 19.51 -6.67
CA ALA A 621 25.58 20.46 -7.75
C ALA A 621 25.02 20.10 -9.14
N GLY A 622 24.15 19.09 -9.24
CA GLY A 622 23.71 18.52 -10.51
C GLY A 622 24.86 17.86 -11.29
N LEU A 623 25.83 17.26 -10.58
CA LEU A 623 26.95 16.58 -11.24
C LEU A 623 26.49 15.41 -12.09
N GLY A 624 27.25 15.16 -13.15
CA GLY A 624 26.99 14.11 -14.12
C GLY A 624 26.60 14.63 -15.48
N GLY A 625 26.00 13.73 -16.24
CA GLY A 625 25.72 13.89 -17.66
C GLY A 625 25.42 12.54 -18.25
N CYS A 626 24.68 12.51 -19.36
CA CYS A 626 24.45 11.29 -20.10
C CYS A 626 25.33 11.28 -21.35
N PRO A 627 26.31 10.38 -21.49
CA PRO A 627 27.17 10.34 -22.68
C PRO A 627 26.38 10.07 -23.97
N TYR A 628 25.16 9.54 -23.82
CA TYR A 628 24.27 9.21 -24.92
C TYR A 628 23.30 10.34 -25.31
N ALA A 629 23.27 11.43 -24.54
CA ALA A 629 22.47 12.62 -24.84
C ALA A 629 23.37 13.86 -24.87
N LYS A 630 23.74 14.30 -26.09
CA LYS A 630 24.59 15.48 -26.29
C LYS A 630 23.93 16.71 -25.64
N GLY A 631 24.63 17.33 -24.70
CA GLY A 631 24.14 18.51 -23.97
C GLY A 631 23.28 18.21 -22.74
N ALA A 632 23.16 16.95 -22.32
CA ALA A 632 22.44 16.61 -21.09
C ALA A 632 23.11 17.23 -19.86
N THR A 633 22.31 17.97 -19.07
CA THR A 633 22.71 18.59 -17.81
C THR A 633 23.07 17.55 -16.74
N GLY A 634 22.50 16.34 -16.82
CA GLY A 634 22.83 15.21 -15.95
C GLY A 634 21.75 14.91 -14.92
N ASN A 635 22.19 14.48 -13.74
CA ASN A 635 21.32 14.17 -12.61
C ASN A 635 20.65 15.44 -12.07
N VAL A 636 19.49 15.27 -11.41
CA VAL A 636 18.90 16.36 -10.63
C VAL A 636 19.82 16.78 -9.49
N ALA A 637 19.93 18.09 -9.25
CA ALA A 637 20.73 18.62 -8.16
C ALA A 637 20.13 18.29 -6.79
N THR A 638 20.92 17.70 -5.89
CA THR A 638 20.45 17.32 -4.54
C THR A 638 19.88 18.50 -3.76
N GLU A 639 20.48 19.68 -3.90
CA GLU A 639 20.05 20.91 -3.22
C GLU A 639 18.67 21.37 -3.70
N ASP A 640 18.37 21.23 -5.00
CA ASP A 640 17.09 21.60 -5.59
C ASP A 640 15.98 20.62 -5.14
N VAL A 641 16.32 19.33 -5.00
CA VAL A 641 15.44 18.32 -4.39
C VAL A 641 15.18 18.62 -2.92
N LEU A 642 16.22 18.95 -2.15
CA LEU A 642 16.05 19.30 -0.74
C LEU A 642 15.16 20.52 -0.55
N TYR A 643 15.34 21.55 -1.39
CA TYR A 643 14.49 22.74 -1.34
C TYR A 643 13.02 22.43 -1.61
N LEU A 644 12.72 21.57 -2.60
CA LEU A 644 11.37 21.05 -2.83
C LEU A 644 10.86 20.31 -1.58
N LEU A 645 11.62 19.35 -1.06
CA LEU A 645 11.21 18.50 0.05
C LEU A 645 10.93 19.29 1.31
N HIS A 646 11.82 20.20 1.69
CA HIS A 646 11.64 21.08 2.85
C HIS A 646 10.45 22.02 2.65
N GLY A 647 10.26 22.57 1.44
CA GLY A 647 9.11 23.40 1.09
C GLY A 647 7.77 22.65 1.16
N LEU A 648 7.76 21.35 0.88
CA LEU A 648 6.61 20.47 1.03
C LEU A 648 6.42 19.92 2.47
N GLY A 649 7.33 20.23 3.39
CA GLY A 649 7.27 19.79 4.79
C GLY A 649 7.81 18.38 5.05
N TYR A 650 8.58 17.81 4.13
CA TYR A 650 9.29 16.54 4.34
C TYR A 650 10.58 16.75 5.14
N GLU A 651 10.87 15.79 6.02
CA GLU A 651 12.11 15.70 6.76
C GLU A 651 13.17 14.95 5.92
N THR A 652 14.42 15.37 5.97
CA THR A 652 15.53 14.65 5.33
C THR A 652 16.72 14.43 6.25
N GLY A 653 16.82 15.22 7.33
CA GLY A 653 17.97 15.21 8.24
C GLY A 653 19.25 15.80 7.62
N ILE A 654 19.16 16.45 6.45
CA ILE A 654 20.30 16.99 5.71
C ILE A 654 20.36 18.51 5.89
N ASP A 655 21.52 19.01 6.25
CA ASP A 655 21.85 20.44 6.32
C ASP A 655 22.12 20.98 4.91
N LEU A 656 21.13 21.71 4.39
CA LEU A 656 21.21 22.31 3.06
C LEU A 656 22.37 23.31 2.93
N ASN A 657 22.70 24.07 3.97
CA ASN A 657 23.78 25.06 3.90
C ASN A 657 25.14 24.38 3.79
N ARG A 658 25.38 23.31 4.56
CA ARG A 658 26.60 22.51 4.42
C ARG A 658 26.68 21.87 3.05
N LEU A 659 25.57 21.32 2.56
CA LEU A 659 25.54 20.70 1.23
C LEU A 659 25.88 21.71 0.11
N ILE A 660 25.38 22.94 0.22
CA ILE A 660 25.74 24.06 -0.66
C ILE A 660 27.26 24.33 -0.65
N ASP A 661 27.90 24.26 0.52
CA ASP A 661 29.36 24.44 0.61
C ASP A 661 30.12 23.28 -0.06
N VAL A 662 29.65 22.04 0.12
CA VAL A 662 30.22 20.87 -0.56
C VAL A 662 30.04 20.96 -2.08
N SER A 663 28.87 21.41 -2.51
CA SER A 663 28.51 21.68 -3.90
C SER A 663 29.47 22.67 -4.54
N GLN A 664 29.69 23.82 -3.89
CA GLN A 664 30.63 24.83 -4.38
C GLN A 664 32.08 24.33 -4.40
N PHE A 665 32.48 23.55 -3.39
CA PHE A 665 33.81 22.95 -3.32
C PHE A 665 34.10 22.08 -4.55
N ILE A 666 33.20 21.15 -4.90
CA ILE A 666 33.45 20.23 -6.00
C ILE A 666 33.37 20.92 -7.36
N THR A 667 32.45 21.88 -7.55
CA THR A 667 32.34 22.63 -8.81
C THR A 667 33.56 23.52 -9.06
N ASN A 668 34.14 24.12 -8.01
CA ASN A 668 35.38 24.89 -8.11
C ASN A 668 36.55 24.02 -8.60
N ILE A 669 36.67 22.79 -8.10
CA ILE A 669 37.72 21.85 -8.52
C ILE A 669 37.52 21.42 -9.97
N LEU A 670 36.28 21.10 -10.33
CA LEU A 670 35.91 20.73 -11.69
C LEU A 670 35.99 21.90 -12.68
N LYS A 671 36.10 23.14 -12.17
CA LYS A 671 36.07 24.39 -12.94
C LYS A 671 34.82 24.49 -13.83
N ARG A 672 33.68 24.12 -13.25
CA ARG A 672 32.37 24.19 -13.92
C ARG A 672 31.39 25.02 -13.11
N ASP A 673 30.38 25.55 -13.79
CA ASP A 673 29.28 26.22 -13.12
C ASP A 673 28.47 25.21 -12.29
N ASN A 674 27.92 25.72 -11.19
CA ASN A 674 27.03 24.97 -10.34
C ASN A 674 25.63 24.90 -10.99
N MET A 675 25.13 23.68 -11.21
CA MET A 675 23.84 23.50 -11.88
C MET A 675 22.66 23.57 -10.92
N SER A 676 22.89 23.50 -9.60
CA SER A 676 21.84 23.74 -8.61
C SER A 676 21.38 25.19 -8.66
N LYS A 677 20.08 25.38 -8.92
CA LYS A 677 19.46 26.72 -8.88
C LYS A 677 19.45 27.28 -7.47
N VAL A 678 19.25 26.42 -6.47
CA VAL A 678 19.27 26.79 -5.05
C VAL A 678 20.66 27.28 -4.63
N THR A 679 21.71 26.52 -4.94
CA THR A 679 23.08 26.90 -4.61
C THR A 679 23.45 28.25 -5.23
N CYS A 680 23.16 28.45 -6.52
CA CYS A 680 23.41 29.73 -7.19
C CYS A 680 22.69 30.91 -6.51
N ALA A 681 21.40 30.75 -6.17
CA ALA A 681 20.63 31.79 -5.51
C ALA A 681 21.13 32.08 -4.09
N VAL A 682 21.44 31.05 -3.32
CA VAL A 682 21.92 31.19 -1.93
C VAL A 682 23.31 31.80 -1.88
N LEU A 683 24.25 31.36 -2.73
CA LEU A 683 25.60 31.92 -2.76
C LEU A 683 25.60 33.39 -3.20
N SER A 684 24.78 33.75 -4.19
CA SER A 684 24.61 35.16 -4.57
C SER A 684 24.09 36.00 -3.40
N LYS A 685 23.17 35.46 -2.59
CA LYS A 685 22.69 36.12 -1.37
C LYS A 685 23.74 36.20 -0.25
N ARG A 686 24.70 35.28 -0.18
CA ARG A 686 25.81 35.32 0.81
C ARG A 686 26.90 36.32 0.46
N GLN A 687 27.00 36.72 -0.80
CA GLN A 687 27.98 37.69 -1.30
C GLN A 687 27.51 39.14 -1.16
N ASN A 688 26.20 39.35 -0.98
CA ASN A 688 25.57 40.62 -0.60
C ASN A 688 25.36 40.66 0.91
#